data_AF-A0A8J1IQN9-F1
#
_entry.id   AF-A0A8J1IQN9-F1
#
_cell.length_a   1.000
_cell.length_b   1.000
_cell.length_c   1.000
_cell.angle_alpha   90.00
_cell.angle_beta   90.00
_cell.angle_gamma   90.00
#
_symmetry.space_group_name_H-M   'P 1'
#
loop_
_entity.id
_entity.type
_entity.pdbx_description
1 polymer ?
#
loop_
_entity_poly.entity_id
_entity_poly.type
_entity_poly.pdbx_seq_one_letter_code
_entity_poly.pdbx_strand_id
1 'polypeptide(L)'
;MAESSSDSDSYLRTRVSRRGPMRANHMQARSRGVVDVSEKIHTLANTLQDTSKNLRQVDKMLGHYREHNSEQTEAIASLKQNLEQSIDQLRSKRLSRLSGTRSASLSSLCASDLDAGETVPIRQQLQPTSPLKDYRDRGETWRRRRSHSANVRFVEESNNTDQLHTLHQSLRDLSSDQLRLNEDFSREFARRNRTDAETKRTLHDLTARVNDTQRQESVSERVERRLQELEREMKSERQQVEKHQDHLGHVSVQLHEALKKKESLAEEVVASLKDKLGQAEQEKMQMETELVNYRKRLDQTEGSREALLCQVEDLRTQLLKAEDDRGLLQHHVSQLSLLSQRETREEERRARTVVERTELEKKELERQILELRAQLSRSAILSEVEDLKRSLEQKNHERTQLAGHIEALTSDMEKREKQQMKMLQQLKDIQSRYENCERERQQAVDHVSELNQQLEELSQEAERYLGELRQAEALRAETERKKEELKAKAQATVKHWRLKFKKLEKEIEKQEETINQIKDSSIQVTKERDEMRSQLQATLQQTDNLRRELAEVLARRAQQEEELHLRDVRLSEAREQHLELERDLQESQETTCRLQVELEKYRALQQQMREDHEKLQEALLSSEQTQKKNKETVLELQEVVKNISAERAALSNQLAKEVKASKDLQKNLCEAQKQAEFAREELTLAGKQLKMEREVHQKELTDLRSAAQSAKGKHERSLQEMLAHFRQEREELENHICTLKAELVESKSLVKSERQRIERMKVECDKLAEEVSQSNEENGTLRSNYQLAMQDVEDKEKEIKSIELNARKFEEVNQTLTERLHSLEMEQETILSAIEAELNTVCQLLSKDSLDKFKAISNTSHLRNDPHYRLAETKTKLQWLCEEVKEREEQNRKIHCQLQHSQGQLKEQRQKRESELEALCQQVTEQKQKLEETDQEKKELLEKIRRRDEEMWLLQDRIMDLERDSHQQREVMEERYAQYREIVGSLQQQLEDSKRRIQEYREERIKAEAHSARLASLSSSLRAQNSTLSSSLYSDYSSSLKERLKHSDFLGDHTQFITMNGKAS
;
A
#
# COMPACT_ATOMS: atom_id res chain seq x y z
N MET A 1 27.69 -22.46 -50.28
CA MET A 1 28.65 -21.38 -50.01
C MET A 1 28.41 -20.99 -48.56
N ALA A 2 29.07 -21.61 -47.58
CA ALA A 2 30.53 -21.62 -47.30
C ALA A 2 30.93 -20.38 -46.46
N GLU A 3 31.65 -20.50 -45.34
CA GLU A 3 32.28 -21.66 -44.66
C GLU A 3 32.36 -21.38 -43.13
N SER A 4 32.02 -22.33 -42.25
CA SER A 4 32.93 -23.14 -41.39
C SER A 4 33.50 -22.42 -40.14
N SER A 5 33.62 -23.04 -38.95
CA SER A 5 33.23 -24.37 -38.41
C SER A 5 32.74 -24.17 -36.93
N SER A 6 32.86 -24.95 -35.85
CA SER A 6 33.44 -26.25 -35.35
C SER A 6 32.80 -26.47 -33.93
N ASP A 7 32.77 -27.59 -33.20
CA ASP A 7 32.89 -29.06 -33.39
C ASP A 7 32.32 -29.70 -32.07
N SER A 8 31.60 -30.82 -32.05
CA SER A 8 32.00 -32.27 -32.04
C SER A 8 32.65 -32.76 -30.72
N ASP A 9 32.45 -33.97 -30.20
CA ASP A 9 31.69 -35.19 -30.60
C ASP A 9 30.24 -35.26 -30.02
N SER A 10 29.32 -36.24 -30.18
CA SER A 10 29.31 -37.70 -30.53
C SER A 10 29.63 -38.70 -29.38
N TYR A 11 29.23 -39.99 -29.34
CA TYR A 11 28.43 -40.83 -30.27
C TYR A 11 27.43 -41.79 -29.53
N LEU A 12 27.37 -43.10 -29.85
CA LEU A 12 26.33 -44.07 -29.40
C LEU A 12 26.83 -45.54 -29.21
N ARG A 13 25.97 -46.36 -28.55
CA ARG A 13 25.82 -47.85 -28.59
C ARG A 13 26.59 -48.81 -27.63
N THR A 14 25.84 -49.26 -26.60
CA THR A 14 25.43 -50.66 -26.30
C THR A 14 26.43 -51.84 -26.06
N ARG A 15 26.24 -52.49 -24.88
CA ARG A 15 26.03 -53.97 -24.63
C ARG A 15 27.15 -54.85 -24.01
N VAL A 16 26.70 -55.76 -23.12
CA VAL A 16 27.29 -57.05 -22.63
C VAL A 16 28.37 -57.06 -21.52
N SER A 17 27.90 -57.01 -20.26
CA SER A 17 28.00 -58.08 -19.22
C SER A 17 29.33 -58.67 -18.69
N ARG A 18 29.27 -59.04 -17.38
CA ARG A 18 30.20 -59.86 -16.56
C ARG A 18 31.48 -59.11 -16.10
N ARG A 19 32.01 -59.34 -14.88
CA ARG A 19 31.57 -60.17 -13.73
C ARG A 19 32.18 -59.57 -12.45
N GLY A 20 31.41 -59.44 -11.37
CA GLY A 20 31.98 -59.25 -10.03
C GLY A 20 32.14 -60.60 -9.30
N PRO A 21 33.06 -60.72 -8.32
CA PRO A 21 33.03 -61.78 -7.32
C PRO A 21 32.29 -61.29 -6.06
N MET A 22 31.19 -61.95 -5.70
CA MET A 22 30.42 -61.67 -4.49
C MET A 22 30.58 -62.82 -3.49
N ARG A 23 30.86 -62.50 -2.22
CA ARG A 23 30.63 -63.33 -1.03
C ARG A 23 30.60 -62.42 0.21
N ALA A 24 29.78 -62.66 1.24
CA ALA A 24 28.78 -63.71 1.39
C ALA A 24 27.61 -63.24 2.27
N ASN A 25 26.47 -63.93 2.14
CA ASN A 25 25.65 -64.29 3.30
C ASN A 25 25.00 -65.67 3.06
N HIS A 26 25.17 -66.57 4.01
CA HIS A 26 24.24 -67.66 4.33
C HIS A 26 23.48 -67.18 5.58
N MET A 27 22.23 -67.56 5.84
CA MET A 27 21.62 -68.87 5.56
C MET A 27 20.85 -68.99 4.22
N GLN A 28 20.34 -70.20 4.00
CA GLN A 28 19.63 -70.69 2.81
C GLN A 28 18.20 -70.14 2.66
N ALA A 29 17.49 -70.30 1.54
CA ALA A 29 17.87 -70.39 0.12
C ALA A 29 16.58 -70.41 -0.76
N ARG A 30 16.66 -69.98 -2.02
CA ARG A 30 15.74 -70.29 -3.15
C ARG A 30 14.22 -70.16 -2.89
N SER A 31 13.61 -69.08 -3.36
CA SER A 31 12.83 -69.09 -4.62
C SER A 31 12.37 -67.68 -4.99
N ARG A 32 12.54 -67.27 -6.25
CA ARG A 32 12.07 -65.97 -6.79
C ARG A 32 11.70 -66.17 -8.26
N GLY A 33 10.58 -65.61 -8.72
CA GLY A 33 10.08 -65.81 -10.08
C GLY A 33 8.99 -64.82 -10.50
N VAL A 34 7.82 -64.89 -9.87
CA VAL A 34 6.65 -64.07 -10.25
C VAL A 34 6.65 -62.68 -9.59
N VAL A 35 7.19 -62.59 -8.36
CA VAL A 35 7.01 -61.43 -7.48
C VAL A 35 7.69 -60.14 -7.99
N ASP A 36 8.80 -60.23 -8.75
CA ASP A 36 9.59 -59.06 -9.19
C ASP A 36 8.94 -58.22 -10.31
N VAL A 37 7.90 -58.76 -10.96
CA VAL A 37 7.02 -57.99 -11.86
C VAL A 37 5.87 -57.40 -11.05
N SER A 38 5.29 -58.17 -10.12
CA SER A 38 4.28 -57.67 -9.18
C SER A 38 4.79 -56.49 -8.36
N GLU A 39 5.99 -56.56 -7.77
CA GLU A 39 6.63 -55.47 -7.01
C GLU A 39 6.73 -54.16 -7.82
N LYS A 40 7.02 -54.25 -9.13
CA LYS A 40 7.12 -53.09 -10.03
C LYS A 40 5.75 -52.57 -10.45
N ILE A 41 4.78 -53.46 -10.68
CA ILE A 41 3.39 -53.08 -10.93
C ILE A 41 2.76 -52.46 -9.67
N HIS A 42 3.08 -52.94 -8.47
CA HIS A 42 2.58 -52.39 -7.20
C HIS A 42 3.25 -51.05 -6.87
N THR A 43 4.53 -50.85 -7.14
CA THR A 43 5.16 -49.53 -6.96
C THR A 43 4.69 -48.50 -7.99
N LEU A 44 4.42 -48.90 -9.23
CA LEU A 44 3.72 -48.05 -10.21
C LEU A 44 2.25 -47.80 -9.84
N ALA A 45 1.53 -48.82 -9.35
CA ALA A 45 0.15 -48.66 -8.89
C ALA A 45 0.07 -47.74 -7.68
N ASN A 46 0.97 -47.88 -6.70
CA ASN A 46 1.04 -47.00 -5.54
C ASN A 46 1.35 -45.55 -5.95
N THR A 47 2.34 -45.31 -6.82
CA THR A 47 2.66 -43.94 -7.28
C THR A 47 1.56 -43.33 -8.16
N LEU A 48 0.85 -44.14 -8.96
CA LEU A 48 -0.37 -43.71 -9.68
C LEU A 48 -1.57 -43.49 -8.73
N GLN A 49 -1.69 -44.27 -7.66
CA GLN A 49 -2.72 -44.12 -6.64
C GLN A 49 -2.45 -42.89 -5.77
N ASP A 50 -1.19 -42.58 -5.46
CA ASP A 50 -0.78 -41.41 -4.67
C ASP A 50 -0.87 -40.12 -5.50
N THR A 51 -0.51 -40.14 -6.78
CA THR A 51 -0.86 -39.02 -7.69
C THR A 51 -2.37 -38.87 -7.87
N SER A 52 -3.14 -39.97 -7.88
CA SER A 52 -4.62 -39.92 -7.88
C SER A 52 -5.23 -39.44 -6.56
N LYS A 53 -4.56 -39.66 -5.41
CA LYS A 53 -4.91 -39.03 -4.12
C LYS A 53 -4.61 -37.53 -4.17
N ASN A 54 -3.42 -37.14 -4.63
CA ASN A 54 -3.00 -35.74 -4.72
C ASN A 54 -3.90 -34.93 -5.67
N LEU A 55 -4.29 -35.49 -6.82
CA LEU A 55 -5.27 -34.85 -7.72
C LEU A 55 -6.64 -34.69 -7.07
N ARG A 56 -7.10 -35.68 -6.29
CA ARG A 56 -8.34 -35.56 -5.50
C ARG A 56 -8.22 -34.60 -4.31
N GLN A 57 -7.03 -34.43 -3.74
CA GLN A 57 -6.73 -33.43 -2.72
C GLN A 57 -6.82 -32.02 -3.34
N VAL A 58 -6.21 -31.82 -4.51
CA VAL A 58 -6.26 -30.56 -5.26
C VAL A 58 -7.69 -30.24 -5.71
N ASP A 59 -8.45 -31.21 -6.23
CA ASP A 59 -9.84 -30.97 -6.66
C ASP A 59 -10.76 -30.63 -5.47
N LYS A 60 -10.52 -31.21 -4.28
CA LYS A 60 -11.16 -30.77 -3.02
C LYS A 60 -10.76 -29.35 -2.62
N MET A 61 -9.48 -28.98 -2.69
CA MET A 61 -9.04 -27.61 -2.43
C MET A 61 -9.67 -26.62 -3.43
N LEU A 62 -9.78 -26.99 -4.70
CA LEU A 62 -10.50 -26.23 -5.72
C LEU A 62 -12.03 -26.25 -5.52
N GLY A 63 -12.56 -27.21 -4.77
CA GLY A 63 -13.90 -27.19 -4.21
C GLY A 63 -14.02 -26.09 -3.16
N HIS A 64 -13.20 -26.13 -2.11
CA HIS A 64 -13.19 -25.11 -1.05
C HIS A 64 -12.88 -23.69 -1.55
N TYR A 65 -12.02 -23.51 -2.56
CA TYR A 65 -11.84 -22.21 -3.20
C TYR A 65 -13.06 -21.77 -4.05
N ARG A 66 -13.86 -22.70 -4.58
CA ARG A 66 -15.14 -22.37 -5.22
C ARG A 66 -16.22 -22.05 -4.18
N GLU A 67 -16.29 -22.81 -3.09
CA GLU A 67 -17.18 -22.60 -1.95
C GLU A 67 -16.93 -21.24 -1.29
N HIS A 68 -15.69 -20.93 -0.90
CA HIS A 68 -15.30 -19.62 -0.38
C HIS A 68 -15.51 -18.48 -1.39
N ASN A 69 -15.37 -18.72 -2.69
CA ASN A 69 -15.69 -17.69 -3.68
C ASN A 69 -17.21 -17.48 -3.80
N SER A 70 -18.03 -18.54 -3.72
CA SER A 70 -19.49 -18.38 -3.61
C SER A 70 -19.88 -17.63 -2.33
N GLU A 71 -19.36 -18.02 -1.16
CA GLU A 71 -19.56 -17.32 0.11
C GLU A 71 -19.15 -15.85 0.03
N GLN A 72 -18.01 -15.55 -0.60
CA GLN A 72 -17.57 -14.17 -0.85
C GLN A 72 -18.51 -13.44 -1.82
N THR A 73 -19.00 -14.07 -2.89
CA THR A 73 -19.99 -13.43 -3.78
C THR A 73 -21.36 -13.23 -3.12
N GLU A 74 -21.78 -14.11 -2.22
CA GLU A 74 -23.00 -13.99 -1.43
C GLU A 74 -22.87 -12.94 -0.33
N ALA A 75 -21.70 -12.84 0.32
CA ALA A 75 -21.36 -11.74 1.23
C ALA A 75 -21.29 -10.40 0.47
N ILE A 76 -20.72 -10.36 -0.74
CA ILE A 76 -20.70 -9.17 -1.61
C ILE A 76 -22.13 -8.83 -2.10
N ALA A 77 -22.96 -9.82 -2.40
CA ALA A 77 -24.37 -9.60 -2.76
C ALA A 77 -25.17 -9.06 -1.57
N SER A 78 -24.95 -9.60 -0.36
CA SER A 78 -25.55 -9.12 0.89
C SER A 78 -25.07 -7.72 1.25
N LEU A 79 -23.78 -7.41 1.06
CA LEU A 79 -23.22 -6.07 1.23
C LEU A 79 -23.77 -5.10 0.19
N LYS A 80 -23.94 -5.51 -1.07
CA LYS A 80 -24.63 -4.70 -2.10
C LYS A 80 -26.08 -4.44 -1.72
N GLN A 81 -26.83 -5.46 -1.30
CA GLN A 81 -28.21 -5.32 -0.86
C GLN A 81 -28.34 -4.42 0.38
N ASN A 82 -27.42 -4.54 1.34
CA ASN A 82 -27.35 -3.66 2.51
C ASN A 82 -26.94 -2.22 2.13
N LEU A 83 -26.07 -2.05 1.14
CA LEU A 83 -25.73 -0.75 0.58
C LEU A 83 -26.90 -0.14 -0.21
N GLU A 84 -27.67 -0.93 -0.96
CA GLU A 84 -28.88 -0.50 -1.66
C GLU A 84 -29.98 -0.09 -0.66
N GLN A 85 -30.24 -0.92 0.37
CA GLN A 85 -31.12 -0.56 1.48
C GLN A 85 -30.63 0.70 2.22
N SER A 86 -29.32 0.86 2.44
CA SER A 86 -28.74 2.07 3.02
C SER A 86 -28.87 3.29 2.09
N ILE A 87 -28.72 3.09 0.78
CA ILE A 87 -28.94 4.11 -0.26
C ILE A 87 -30.43 4.49 -0.32
N ASP A 88 -31.36 3.57 -0.14
CA ASP A 88 -32.81 3.85 -0.11
C ASP A 88 -33.27 4.45 1.22
N GLN A 89 -32.64 4.07 2.34
CA GLN A 89 -32.73 4.83 3.60
C GLN A 89 -32.15 6.24 3.46
N LEU A 90 -31.07 6.42 2.69
CA LEU A 90 -30.49 7.74 2.39
C LEU A 90 -31.33 8.52 1.37
N ARG A 91 -31.99 7.87 0.40
CA ARG A 91 -32.93 8.50 -0.55
C ARG A 91 -34.19 8.94 0.17
N SER A 92 -34.79 8.11 1.02
CA SER A 92 -35.92 8.50 1.87
C SER A 92 -35.54 9.59 2.90
N LYS A 93 -34.37 9.49 3.55
CA LYS A 93 -33.83 10.59 4.40
C LYS A 93 -33.49 11.85 3.60
N ARG A 94 -33.12 11.76 2.31
CA ARG A 94 -32.92 12.91 1.41
C ARG A 94 -34.25 13.51 0.96
N LEU A 95 -35.25 12.71 0.62
CA LEU A 95 -36.63 13.16 0.35
C LEU A 95 -37.23 13.89 1.56
N SER A 96 -37.04 13.33 2.76
CA SER A 96 -37.40 13.96 4.04
C SER A 96 -36.61 15.25 4.35
N ARG A 97 -35.49 15.51 3.66
CA ARG A 97 -34.69 16.73 3.78
C ARG A 97 -34.92 17.71 2.62
N LEU A 98 -35.52 17.28 1.51
CA LEU A 98 -35.75 18.12 0.32
C LEU A 98 -36.91 19.13 0.48
N SER A 99 -37.66 19.05 1.59
CA SER A 99 -38.52 20.13 2.08
C SER A 99 -37.74 21.29 2.75
N GLY A 100 -36.43 21.10 3.04
CA GLY A 100 -35.59 22.08 3.72
C GLY A 100 -34.35 22.49 2.90
N THR A 101 -34.38 23.72 2.39
CA THR A 101 -33.26 24.52 1.84
C THR A 101 -32.42 23.95 0.68
N ARG A 102 -32.31 24.75 -0.39
CA ARG A 102 -31.45 24.48 -1.56
C ARG A 102 -30.01 24.94 -1.30
N SER A 103 -29.02 24.15 -1.72
CA SER A 103 -27.86 24.58 -2.52
C SER A 103 -27.02 23.36 -2.92
N ALA A 104 -26.35 23.42 -4.08
CA ALA A 104 -25.71 22.27 -4.70
C ALA A 104 -24.18 22.36 -4.75
N SER A 105 -23.51 21.20 -4.66
CA SER A 105 -22.16 21.00 -5.18
C SER A 105 -21.86 19.51 -5.36
N LEU A 106 -21.33 19.18 -6.55
CA LEU A 106 -20.56 17.99 -6.91
C LEU A 106 -21.19 16.60 -6.70
N SER A 107 -21.22 15.82 -7.78
CA SER A 107 -21.22 14.36 -7.75
C SER A 107 -19.96 13.87 -8.46
N SER A 108 -19.30 12.85 -7.90
CA SER A 108 -18.03 12.33 -8.39
C SER A 108 -18.22 11.12 -9.32
N LEU A 109 -17.70 11.25 -10.53
CA LEU A 109 -16.94 10.25 -11.31
C LEU A 109 -17.29 8.75 -11.15
N CYS A 110 -17.57 8.11 -12.29
CA CYS A 110 -17.10 6.75 -12.60
C CYS A 110 -16.59 6.70 -14.07
N ALA A 111 -15.74 5.72 -14.37
CA ALA A 111 -15.32 5.31 -15.72
C ALA A 111 -15.91 3.90 -16.00
N SER A 112 -15.91 3.32 -17.20
CA SER A 112 -15.30 3.71 -18.50
C SER A 112 -16.38 3.64 -19.62
N ASP A 113 -16.27 3.14 -20.86
CA ASP A 113 -15.19 2.54 -21.68
C ASP A 113 -15.46 2.73 -23.20
N LEU A 114 -14.88 1.90 -24.08
CA LEU A 114 -14.86 2.05 -25.55
C LEU A 114 -16.01 1.39 -26.35
N ASP A 115 -16.53 2.19 -27.30
CA ASP A 115 -16.95 1.88 -28.68
C ASP A 115 -18.31 1.19 -29.01
N ALA A 116 -18.73 1.44 -30.26
CA ALA A 116 -19.83 0.89 -31.07
C ALA A 116 -21.31 1.17 -30.68
N GLY A 117 -22.10 1.64 -31.68
CA GLY A 117 -23.56 1.45 -31.72
C GLY A 117 -24.40 2.72 -31.95
N GLU A 118 -25.08 2.81 -33.09
CA GLU A 118 -25.96 3.93 -33.46
C GLU A 118 -27.26 3.99 -32.63
N THR A 119 -27.67 5.18 -32.16
CA THR A 119 -28.87 5.88 -32.70
C THR A 119 -29.06 7.28 -32.07
N VAL A 120 -29.67 8.18 -32.84
CA VAL A 120 -29.88 9.64 -32.60
C VAL A 120 -31.40 9.86 -32.66
N PRO A 121 -32.10 10.71 -31.84
CA PRO A 121 -31.90 12.17 -31.72
C PRO A 121 -32.14 12.73 -30.27
N ILE A 122 -32.15 14.03 -29.91
CA ILE A 122 -32.54 15.30 -30.58
C ILE A 122 -31.68 16.50 -30.07
N ARG A 123 -31.30 17.40 -31.00
CA ARG A 123 -31.03 18.89 -30.95
C ARG A 123 -30.80 19.59 -29.58
N GLN A 124 -29.92 20.61 -29.49
CA GLN A 124 -29.91 21.83 -30.33
C GLN A 124 -28.53 22.29 -30.87
N GLN A 125 -28.59 23.27 -31.79
CA GLN A 125 -27.56 23.85 -32.67
C GLN A 125 -26.28 24.33 -31.95
N LEU A 126 -25.10 24.42 -32.59
CA LEU A 126 -24.78 25.15 -33.84
C LEU A 126 -23.93 24.36 -34.88
N GLN A 127 -23.84 24.89 -36.10
CA GLN A 127 -23.17 24.26 -37.26
C GLN A 127 -21.68 24.67 -37.39
N PRO A 128 -20.79 23.74 -37.80
CA PRO A 128 -19.52 24.08 -38.43
C PRO A 128 -19.67 24.28 -39.94
N THR A 129 -18.86 25.16 -40.54
CA THR A 129 -18.72 25.26 -42.01
C THR A 129 -17.35 24.75 -42.46
N SER A 130 -17.35 23.84 -43.42
CA SER A 130 -16.18 23.34 -44.17
C SER A 130 -16.67 22.79 -45.52
N PRO A 131 -15.79 22.62 -46.51
CA PRO A 131 -15.65 21.26 -47.06
C PRO A 131 -14.25 20.88 -47.58
N LEU A 132 -13.92 19.58 -47.44
CA LEU A 132 -13.10 18.72 -48.32
C LEU A 132 -11.61 19.11 -48.61
N LYS A 133 -10.59 18.27 -48.30
CA LYS A 133 -10.18 16.94 -48.84
C LYS A 133 -9.37 17.03 -50.15
N ASP A 134 -8.36 16.20 -50.46
CA ASP A 134 -7.82 14.96 -49.84
C ASP A 134 -6.37 14.64 -50.36
N TYR A 135 -5.64 13.73 -49.69
CA TYR A 135 -4.29 13.13 -50.02
C TYR A 135 -3.08 14.10 -50.13
N ARG A 136 -1.84 13.83 -49.65
CA ARG A 136 -1.06 12.66 -49.15
C ARG A 136 -0.21 11.85 -50.16
N ASP A 137 1.11 11.83 -49.89
CA ASP A 137 2.04 10.66 -49.92
C ASP A 137 3.13 10.52 -51.03
N ARG A 138 4.26 11.25 -50.87
CA ARG A 138 5.66 10.73 -50.95
C ARG A 138 6.71 11.84 -50.70
N GLY A 139 7.89 11.57 -50.15
CA GLY A 139 8.44 10.31 -49.63
C GLY A 139 9.76 10.55 -48.86
N GLU A 140 10.27 9.52 -48.17
CA GLU A 140 11.45 9.64 -47.30
C GLU A 140 12.75 10.01 -48.03
N THR A 141 13.63 10.81 -47.42
CA THR A 141 15.10 10.58 -47.51
C THR A 141 15.93 11.40 -46.50
N TRP A 142 16.71 10.68 -45.68
CA TRP A 142 17.91 11.08 -44.91
C TRP A 142 17.87 12.17 -43.81
N ARG A 143 18.39 11.78 -42.63
CA ARG A 143 18.80 12.69 -41.54
C ARG A 143 20.19 13.26 -41.82
N ARG A 144 20.45 14.54 -41.48
CA ARG A 144 21.66 14.90 -40.71
C ARG A 144 21.60 16.25 -39.98
N ARG A 145 21.84 16.17 -38.66
CA ARG A 145 22.62 17.06 -37.78
C ARG A 145 22.41 18.59 -37.80
N ARG A 146 22.18 19.08 -36.56
CA ARG A 146 22.72 20.29 -35.92
C ARG A 146 22.07 21.63 -36.29
N SER A 147 21.79 22.38 -35.22
CA SER A 147 21.38 23.78 -35.22
C SER A 147 22.45 24.69 -35.83
N HIS A 148 22.01 25.66 -36.63
CA HIS A 148 22.71 26.93 -36.88
C HIS A 148 21.67 28.06 -36.95
N SER A 149 22.15 29.30 -36.89
CA SER A 149 21.36 30.52 -36.71
C SER A 149 20.40 30.83 -37.86
N ALA A 150 19.33 31.55 -37.54
CA ALA A 150 18.49 32.23 -38.53
C ALA A 150 19.27 33.43 -39.11
N ASN A 151 19.96 33.23 -40.23
CA ASN A 151 20.42 34.33 -41.08
C ASN A 151 19.30 34.69 -42.06
N VAL A 152 18.83 35.94 -41.98
CA VAL A 152 17.85 36.49 -42.94
C VAL A 152 18.50 36.57 -44.32
N ARG A 153 17.85 35.99 -45.33
CA ARG A 153 18.08 36.28 -46.75
C ARG A 153 16.79 36.80 -47.35
N PHE A 154 16.81 38.01 -47.89
CA PHE A 154 15.72 38.56 -48.69
C PHE A 154 15.79 37.96 -50.11
N VAL A 155 14.68 37.42 -50.62
CA VAL A 155 14.52 36.97 -52.02
C VAL A 155 13.08 37.22 -52.49
N GLU A 156 12.89 38.35 -53.18
CA GLU A 156 12.03 38.54 -54.37
C GLU A 156 10.61 37.94 -54.40
N GLU A 157 9.75 38.49 -53.53
CA GLU A 157 8.39 39.04 -53.74
C GLU A 157 7.28 38.32 -54.56
N SER A 158 7.56 37.32 -55.40
CA SER A 158 6.62 36.85 -56.43
C SER A 158 5.41 36.03 -55.93
N ASN A 159 5.48 35.41 -54.75
CA ASN A 159 4.51 34.39 -54.29
C ASN A 159 4.08 34.56 -52.81
N ASN A 160 3.62 35.78 -52.46
CA ASN A 160 3.40 36.18 -51.07
C ASN A 160 1.97 35.97 -50.53
N THR A 161 0.94 35.84 -51.36
CA THR A 161 -0.48 35.80 -50.91
C THR A 161 -0.79 34.67 -49.94
N ASP A 162 -0.09 33.54 -50.03
CA ASP A 162 -0.52 32.29 -49.39
C ASP A 162 0.45 31.82 -48.33
N GLN A 163 1.66 32.35 -48.41
CA GLN A 163 2.45 32.64 -47.23
C GLN A 163 1.59 33.50 -46.28
N LEU A 164 1.00 34.62 -46.76
CA LEU A 164 0.05 35.42 -45.98
C LEU A 164 -1.22 34.65 -45.55
N HIS A 165 -1.97 34.02 -46.46
CA HIS A 165 -3.24 33.37 -46.08
C HIS A 165 -3.05 32.25 -45.07
N THR A 166 -2.05 31.36 -45.21
CA THR A 166 -1.82 30.35 -44.17
C THR A 166 -1.10 30.90 -42.95
N LEU A 167 -0.38 32.02 -43.03
CA LEU A 167 0.14 32.68 -41.82
C LEU A 167 -1.02 33.29 -41.02
N HIS A 168 -1.96 33.99 -41.67
CA HIS A 168 -3.22 34.42 -41.06
C HIS A 168 -4.07 33.26 -40.54
N GLN A 169 -4.12 32.14 -41.27
CA GLN A 169 -4.83 30.94 -40.81
C GLN A 169 -4.15 30.35 -39.58
N SER A 170 -2.83 30.11 -39.61
CA SER A 170 -2.07 29.65 -38.45
C SER A 170 -2.12 30.61 -37.26
N LEU A 171 -2.28 31.93 -37.47
CA LEU A 171 -2.53 32.90 -36.40
C LEU A 171 -3.95 32.79 -35.84
N ARG A 172 -4.96 32.50 -36.68
CA ARG A 172 -6.34 32.24 -36.25
C ARG A 172 -6.45 30.92 -35.49
N ASP A 173 -5.80 29.88 -36.01
CA ASP A 173 -5.77 28.55 -35.44
C ASP A 173 -4.99 28.57 -34.12
N LEU A 174 -3.81 29.22 -34.07
CA LEU A 174 -3.07 29.50 -32.83
C LEU A 174 -3.87 30.35 -31.85
N SER A 175 -4.63 31.36 -32.31
CA SER A 175 -5.52 32.14 -31.44
C SER A 175 -6.66 31.29 -30.88
N SER A 176 -7.21 30.37 -31.68
CA SER A 176 -8.25 29.43 -31.25
C SER A 176 -7.71 28.37 -30.28
N ASP A 177 -6.49 27.86 -30.51
CA ASP A 177 -5.79 26.95 -29.60
C ASP A 177 -5.35 27.67 -28.33
N GLN A 178 -4.96 28.96 -28.39
CA GLN A 178 -4.70 29.79 -27.21
C GLN A 178 -5.98 30.00 -26.38
N LEU A 179 -7.12 30.28 -27.03
CA LEU A 179 -8.42 30.36 -26.35
C LEU A 179 -8.81 29.02 -25.73
N ARG A 180 -8.67 27.91 -26.48
CA ARG A 180 -9.01 26.57 -25.98
C ARG A 180 -8.09 26.11 -24.85
N LEU A 181 -6.79 26.40 -24.94
CA LEU A 181 -5.82 26.17 -23.87
C LEU A 181 -6.13 27.07 -22.67
N ASN A 182 -6.55 28.31 -22.85
CA ASN A 182 -6.98 29.17 -21.74
C ASN A 182 -8.24 28.64 -21.05
N GLU A 183 -9.22 28.11 -21.81
CA GLU A 183 -10.34 27.38 -21.23
C GLU A 183 -9.90 26.10 -20.50
N ASP A 184 -8.99 25.32 -21.07
CA ASP A 184 -8.50 24.07 -20.47
C ASP A 184 -7.65 24.34 -19.21
N PHE A 185 -6.84 25.39 -19.20
CA PHE A 185 -6.19 25.90 -18.00
C PHE A 185 -7.21 26.42 -16.99
N SER A 186 -8.26 27.13 -17.41
CA SER A 186 -9.32 27.58 -16.51
C SER A 186 -10.11 26.41 -15.90
N ARG A 187 -10.39 25.37 -16.69
CA ARG A 187 -10.98 24.10 -16.25
C ARG A 187 -10.05 23.39 -15.26
N GLU A 188 -8.75 23.37 -15.50
CA GLU A 188 -7.75 22.73 -14.65
C GLU A 188 -7.45 23.54 -13.37
N PHE A 189 -7.44 24.87 -13.41
CA PHE A 189 -7.40 25.72 -12.21
C PHE A 189 -8.68 25.53 -11.38
N ALA A 190 -9.85 25.44 -12.00
CA ALA A 190 -11.10 25.14 -11.29
C ALA A 190 -11.12 23.72 -10.69
N ARG A 191 -10.43 22.75 -11.30
CA ARG A 191 -10.21 21.41 -10.71
C ARG A 191 -9.24 21.48 -9.54
N ARG A 192 -8.06 22.09 -9.71
CA ARG A 192 -7.06 22.25 -8.65
C ARG A 192 -7.57 23.04 -7.46
N ASN A 193 -8.32 24.12 -7.67
CA ASN A 193 -8.94 24.88 -6.58
C ASN A 193 -10.00 24.06 -5.82
N ARG A 194 -10.64 23.07 -6.45
CA ARG A 194 -11.51 22.10 -5.75
C ARG A 194 -10.69 21.08 -4.97
N THR A 195 -9.67 20.45 -5.56
CA THR A 195 -8.81 19.49 -4.84
C THR A 195 -8.01 20.14 -3.72
N ASP A 196 -7.60 21.41 -3.87
CA ASP A 196 -6.93 22.20 -2.84
C ASP A 196 -7.90 22.62 -1.73
N ALA A 197 -9.16 22.95 -2.07
CA ALA A 197 -10.19 23.18 -1.06
C ALA A 197 -10.58 21.89 -0.33
N GLU A 198 -10.62 20.74 -1.02
CA GLU A 198 -10.94 19.43 -0.46
C GLU A 198 -9.79 18.90 0.41
N THR A 199 -8.53 19.01 -0.03
CA THR A 199 -7.37 18.69 0.82
C THR A 199 -7.28 19.63 2.02
N LYS A 200 -7.49 20.94 1.86
CA LYS A 200 -7.58 21.87 3.00
C LYS A 200 -8.74 21.53 3.95
N ARG A 201 -9.91 21.12 3.45
CA ARG A 201 -11.00 20.59 4.29
C ARG A 201 -10.59 19.33 5.03
N THR A 202 -10.07 18.30 4.36
CA THR A 202 -9.63 17.07 5.05
C THR A 202 -8.52 17.32 6.07
N LEU A 203 -7.59 18.25 5.81
CA LEU A 203 -6.58 18.68 6.79
C LEU A 203 -7.23 19.45 7.96
N HIS A 204 -8.25 20.26 7.70
CA HIS A 204 -9.00 20.96 8.74
C HIS A 204 -9.88 20.00 9.57
N ASP A 205 -10.49 18.99 8.94
CA ASP A 205 -11.27 17.93 9.58
C ASP A 205 -10.38 17.00 10.41
N LEU A 206 -9.17 16.69 9.93
CA LEU A 206 -8.14 15.98 10.71
C LEU A 206 -7.62 16.84 11.86
N THR A 207 -7.40 18.14 11.64
CA THR A 207 -6.98 19.09 12.70
C THR A 207 -8.09 19.27 13.74
N ALA A 208 -9.36 19.32 13.33
CA ALA A 208 -10.52 19.33 14.20
C ALA A 208 -10.56 18.03 15.02
N ARG A 209 -10.52 16.86 14.39
CA ARG A 209 -10.48 15.56 15.09
C ARG A 209 -9.31 15.45 16.08
N VAL A 210 -8.12 15.94 15.74
CA VAL A 210 -6.97 16.00 16.67
C VAL A 210 -7.27 16.93 17.84
N ASN A 211 -7.80 18.13 17.59
CA ASN A 211 -8.19 19.06 18.65
C ASN A 211 -9.31 18.50 19.53
N ASP A 212 -10.32 17.83 18.96
CA ASP A 212 -11.45 17.23 19.67
C ASP A 212 -10.99 16.06 20.56
N THR A 213 -10.16 15.16 20.01
CA THR A 213 -9.53 14.06 20.76
C THR A 213 -8.55 14.52 21.84
N GLN A 214 -8.15 15.80 21.82
CA GLN A 214 -7.32 16.47 22.84
C GLN A 214 -8.13 17.45 23.73
N ARG A 215 -9.43 17.67 23.49
CA ARG A 215 -10.27 18.62 24.25
C ARG A 215 -11.46 18.01 24.99
N GLN A 216 -11.94 16.82 24.62
CA GLN A 216 -13.21 16.31 25.16
C GLN A 216 -13.18 14.91 25.79
N GLU A 217 -11.99 14.32 25.96
CA GLU A 217 -11.84 13.07 26.72
C GLU A 217 -10.54 13.08 27.51
N SER A 218 -10.61 12.95 28.83
CA SER A 218 -9.43 12.58 29.62
C SER A 218 -8.97 11.17 29.23
N VAL A 219 -7.67 10.89 29.39
CA VAL A 219 -7.13 9.55 29.13
C VAL A 219 -7.84 8.51 30.00
N SER A 220 -8.21 8.89 31.23
CA SER A 220 -9.03 8.10 32.15
C SER A 220 -10.39 7.72 31.54
N GLU A 221 -11.17 8.68 31.05
CA GLU A 221 -12.50 8.42 30.45
C GLU A 221 -12.41 7.60 29.15
N ARG A 222 -11.30 7.70 28.40
CA ARG A 222 -11.05 6.87 27.21
C ARG A 222 -10.68 5.44 27.58
N VAL A 223 -9.83 5.26 28.60
CA VAL A 223 -9.54 3.93 29.16
C VAL A 223 -10.80 3.33 29.78
N GLU A 224 -11.61 4.10 30.49
CA GLU A 224 -12.86 3.62 31.10
C GLU A 224 -13.88 3.20 30.03
N ARG A 225 -14.12 4.03 28.99
CA ARG A 225 -14.98 3.59 27.87
C ARG A 225 -14.41 2.39 27.14
N ARG A 226 -13.08 2.32 26.92
CA ARG A 226 -12.47 1.15 26.28
C ARG A 226 -12.56 -0.10 27.17
N LEU A 227 -12.50 0.02 28.50
CA LEU A 227 -12.75 -1.08 29.43
C LEU A 227 -14.22 -1.51 29.43
N GLN A 228 -15.16 -0.55 29.39
CA GLN A 228 -16.59 -0.87 29.26
C GLN A 228 -16.93 -1.44 27.87
N GLU A 229 -16.23 -1.04 26.81
CA GLU A 229 -16.30 -1.66 25.48
C GLU A 229 -15.73 -3.08 25.53
N LEU A 230 -14.52 -3.29 26.05
CA LEU A 230 -13.93 -4.62 26.26
C LEU A 230 -14.81 -5.53 27.14
N GLU A 231 -15.53 -4.98 28.12
CA GLU A 231 -16.54 -5.73 28.88
C GLU A 231 -17.77 -6.10 28.04
N ARG A 232 -18.22 -5.23 27.12
CA ARG A 232 -19.35 -5.52 26.21
C ARG A 232 -18.93 -6.50 25.13
N GLU A 233 -17.73 -6.33 24.58
CA GLU A 233 -17.04 -7.23 23.66
C GLU A 233 -16.91 -8.60 24.32
N MET A 234 -16.24 -8.74 25.46
CA MET A 234 -16.16 -10.02 26.20
C MET A 234 -17.53 -10.63 26.55
N LYS A 235 -18.57 -9.82 26.85
CA LYS A 235 -19.92 -10.37 27.09
C LYS A 235 -20.56 -10.88 25.80
N SER A 236 -20.32 -10.21 24.68
CA SER A 236 -20.76 -10.65 23.35
C SER A 236 -19.95 -11.83 22.80
N GLU A 237 -18.64 -11.88 23.06
CA GLU A 237 -17.75 -12.98 22.75
C GLU A 237 -18.12 -14.20 23.58
N ARG A 238 -18.41 -14.05 24.89
CA ARG A 238 -18.96 -15.15 25.70
C ARG A 238 -20.26 -15.69 25.12
N GLN A 239 -21.18 -14.82 24.66
CA GLN A 239 -22.41 -15.24 23.99
C GLN A 239 -22.17 -15.82 22.58
N GLN A 240 -21.06 -15.52 21.91
CA GLN A 240 -20.66 -16.15 20.65
C GLN A 240 -20.00 -17.50 20.91
N VAL A 241 -19.11 -17.61 21.91
CA VAL A 241 -18.49 -18.85 22.38
C VAL A 241 -19.54 -19.81 22.91
N GLU A 242 -20.55 -19.35 23.65
CA GLU A 242 -21.72 -20.13 24.08
C GLU A 242 -22.49 -20.67 22.87
N LYS A 243 -22.79 -19.82 21.86
CA LYS A 243 -23.42 -20.26 20.60
C LYS A 243 -22.53 -21.18 19.74
N HIS A 244 -21.21 -21.02 19.80
CA HIS A 244 -20.25 -21.89 19.14
C HIS A 244 -20.13 -23.22 19.88
N GLN A 245 -20.23 -23.24 21.20
CA GLN A 245 -20.29 -24.44 22.04
C GLN A 245 -21.62 -25.18 21.85
N ASP A 246 -22.73 -24.47 21.71
CA ASP A 246 -24.02 -25.03 21.27
C ASP A 246 -23.91 -25.63 19.86
N HIS A 247 -23.29 -24.92 18.90
CA HIS A 247 -23.03 -25.46 17.56
C HIS A 247 -22.12 -26.68 17.60
N LEU A 248 -21.06 -26.67 18.42
CA LEU A 248 -20.20 -27.83 18.63
C LEU A 248 -20.97 -28.98 19.29
N GLY A 249 -21.93 -28.69 20.16
CA GLY A 249 -22.87 -29.66 20.73
C GLY A 249 -23.76 -30.28 19.67
N HIS A 250 -24.36 -29.47 18.78
CA HIS A 250 -25.20 -29.97 17.67
C HIS A 250 -24.38 -30.78 16.65
N VAL A 251 -23.18 -30.31 16.28
CA VAL A 251 -22.24 -31.05 15.42
C VAL A 251 -21.76 -32.32 16.11
N SER A 252 -21.47 -32.29 17.40
CA SER A 252 -21.11 -33.47 18.20
C SER A 252 -22.25 -34.48 18.25
N VAL A 253 -23.51 -34.07 18.41
CA VAL A 253 -24.68 -34.97 18.33
C VAL A 253 -24.81 -35.57 16.94
N GLN A 254 -24.66 -34.79 15.86
CA GLN A 254 -24.68 -35.31 14.49
C GLN A 254 -23.52 -36.30 14.23
N LEU A 255 -22.34 -36.05 14.81
CA LEU A 255 -21.17 -36.91 14.69
C LEU A 255 -21.33 -38.19 15.52
N HIS A 256 -21.91 -38.12 16.73
CA HIS A 256 -22.33 -39.28 17.52
C HIS A 256 -23.42 -40.10 16.82
N GLU A 257 -24.36 -39.48 16.11
CA GLU A 257 -25.32 -40.20 15.28
C GLU A 257 -24.65 -40.88 14.07
N ALA A 258 -23.67 -40.24 13.44
CA ALA A 258 -22.89 -40.82 12.35
C ALA A 258 -21.98 -41.95 12.83
N LEU A 259 -21.47 -41.87 14.06
CA LEU A 259 -20.76 -42.96 14.73
C LEU A 259 -21.71 -44.11 15.06
N LYS A 260 -22.87 -43.86 15.69
CA LYS A 260 -23.89 -44.89 15.96
C LYS A 260 -24.35 -45.64 14.71
N LYS A 261 -24.46 -44.95 13.57
CA LYS A 261 -24.79 -45.56 12.26
C LYS A 261 -23.64 -46.40 11.67
N LYS A 262 -22.40 -46.23 12.16
CA LYS A 262 -21.25 -47.12 11.86
C LYS A 262 -21.09 -48.21 12.90
N GLU A 263 -21.37 -47.93 14.16
CA GLU A 263 -21.40 -48.90 15.26
C GLU A 263 -22.46 -49.97 14.99
N SER A 264 -23.67 -49.61 14.57
CA SER A 264 -24.70 -50.60 14.20
C SER A 264 -24.26 -51.51 13.04
N LEU A 265 -23.54 -50.98 12.04
CA LEU A 265 -22.97 -51.77 10.94
C LEU A 265 -21.81 -52.66 11.42
N ALA A 266 -21.02 -52.19 12.38
CA ALA A 266 -19.98 -53.00 13.02
C ALA A 266 -20.60 -54.08 13.92
N GLU A 267 -21.71 -53.81 14.60
CA GLU A 267 -22.46 -54.76 15.42
C GLU A 267 -23.13 -55.85 14.55
N GLU A 268 -23.70 -55.52 13.39
CA GLU A 268 -24.17 -56.52 12.43
C GLU A 268 -23.02 -57.41 11.91
N VAL A 269 -21.87 -56.82 11.59
CA VAL A 269 -20.68 -57.59 11.19
C VAL A 269 -20.18 -58.48 12.34
N VAL A 270 -20.11 -57.97 13.56
CA VAL A 270 -19.70 -58.72 14.77
C VAL A 270 -20.71 -59.80 15.12
N ALA A 271 -22.01 -59.59 14.94
CA ALA A 271 -23.03 -60.63 15.06
C ALA A 271 -22.80 -61.73 14.03
N SER A 272 -22.62 -61.37 12.75
CA SER A 272 -22.31 -62.35 11.68
C SER A 272 -20.99 -63.11 11.87
N LEU A 273 -20.07 -62.57 12.69
CA LEU A 273 -18.81 -63.23 13.09
C LEU A 273 -19.01 -64.10 14.34
N LYS A 274 -19.86 -63.69 15.29
CA LYS A 274 -20.28 -64.51 16.43
C LYS A 274 -21.08 -65.74 15.98
N ASP A 275 -21.95 -65.60 14.98
CA ASP A 275 -22.71 -66.74 14.43
C ASP A 275 -21.77 -67.77 13.76
N LYS A 276 -20.77 -67.29 12.99
CA LYS A 276 -19.74 -68.14 12.38
C LYS A 276 -18.81 -68.77 13.42
N LEU A 277 -18.49 -68.03 14.50
CA LEU A 277 -17.73 -68.57 15.62
C LEU A 277 -18.54 -69.65 16.35
N GLY A 278 -19.83 -69.43 16.60
CA GLY A 278 -20.74 -70.42 17.18
C GLY A 278 -20.90 -71.67 16.32
N GLN A 279 -20.89 -71.53 14.98
CA GLN A 279 -20.83 -72.66 14.06
C GLN A 279 -19.49 -73.42 14.19
N ALA A 280 -18.36 -72.72 14.19
CA ALA A 280 -17.04 -73.35 14.39
C ALA A 280 -16.89 -73.99 15.79
N GLU A 281 -17.52 -73.44 16.82
CA GLU A 281 -17.58 -74.03 18.16
C GLU A 281 -18.50 -75.26 18.21
N GLN A 282 -19.59 -75.29 17.44
CA GLN A 282 -20.44 -76.47 17.28
C GLN A 282 -19.73 -77.59 16.49
N GLU A 283 -19.02 -77.25 15.41
CA GLU A 283 -18.16 -78.18 14.67
C GLU A 283 -17.03 -78.72 15.57
N LYS A 284 -16.38 -77.85 16.35
CA LYS A 284 -15.39 -78.26 17.35
C LYS A 284 -15.99 -79.20 18.40
N MET A 285 -17.17 -78.90 18.95
CA MET A 285 -17.86 -79.78 19.90
C MET A 285 -18.20 -81.13 19.29
N GLN A 286 -18.63 -81.17 18.02
CA GLN A 286 -18.84 -82.42 17.29
C GLN A 286 -17.53 -83.22 17.18
N MET A 287 -16.44 -82.60 16.73
CA MET A 287 -15.12 -83.23 16.67
C MET A 287 -14.61 -83.70 18.05
N GLU A 288 -14.88 -82.96 19.12
CA GLU A 288 -14.53 -83.38 20.49
C GLU A 288 -15.38 -84.58 20.94
N THR A 289 -16.68 -84.63 20.61
CA THR A 289 -17.49 -85.84 20.88
C THR A 289 -17.05 -87.04 20.04
N GLU A 290 -16.64 -86.84 18.79
CA GLU A 290 -16.05 -87.91 17.97
C GLU A 290 -14.75 -88.41 18.57
N LEU A 291 -13.83 -87.52 18.97
CA LEU A 291 -12.57 -87.90 19.63
C LEU A 291 -12.82 -88.63 20.96
N VAL A 292 -13.84 -88.25 21.74
CA VAL A 292 -14.26 -88.99 22.93
C VAL A 292 -14.84 -90.37 22.57
N ASN A 293 -15.54 -90.50 21.45
CA ASN A 293 -16.04 -91.80 20.97
C ASN A 293 -14.92 -92.69 20.41
N TYR A 294 -13.90 -92.12 19.75
CA TYR A 294 -12.69 -92.84 19.36
C TYR A 294 -11.87 -93.29 20.57
N ARG A 295 -11.75 -92.45 21.61
CA ARG A 295 -11.15 -92.84 22.91
C ARG A 295 -11.92 -93.98 23.56
N LYS A 296 -13.25 -93.87 23.73
CA LYS A 296 -14.08 -94.97 24.27
C LYS A 296 -13.94 -96.29 23.51
N ARG A 297 -13.72 -96.24 22.19
CA ARG A 297 -13.45 -97.44 21.37
C ARG A 297 -12.04 -97.98 21.60
N LEU A 298 -11.04 -97.12 21.80
CA LEU A 298 -9.70 -97.53 22.25
C LEU A 298 -9.77 -98.16 23.63
N ASP A 299 -10.39 -97.50 24.62
CA ASP A 299 -10.60 -97.98 25.98
C ASP A 299 -11.28 -99.37 26.00
N GLN A 300 -12.24 -99.61 25.10
CA GLN A 300 -12.87 -100.93 24.92
C GLN A 300 -11.90 -101.98 24.34
N THR A 301 -11.05 -101.62 23.38
CA THR A 301 -10.02 -102.53 22.86
C THR A 301 -8.89 -102.79 23.87
N GLU A 302 -8.51 -101.80 24.67
CA GLU A 302 -7.50 -101.93 25.72
C GLU A 302 -8.03 -102.74 26.90
N GLY A 303 -9.26 -102.49 27.37
CA GLY A 303 -9.92 -103.30 28.39
C GLY A 303 -10.16 -104.75 27.96
N SER A 304 -10.39 -105.01 26.66
CA SER A 304 -10.46 -106.39 26.14
C SER A 304 -9.08 -107.05 25.98
N ARG A 305 -8.01 -106.28 25.75
CA ARG A 305 -6.62 -106.76 25.85
C ARG A 305 -6.25 -107.08 27.30
N GLU A 306 -6.68 -106.26 28.24
CA GLU A 306 -6.44 -106.46 29.67
C GLU A 306 -7.22 -107.65 30.22
N ALA A 307 -8.47 -107.85 29.81
CA ALA A 307 -9.22 -109.07 30.13
C ALA A 307 -8.52 -110.35 29.63
N LEU A 308 -7.88 -110.31 28.46
CA LEU A 308 -7.06 -111.41 27.94
C LEU A 308 -5.74 -111.59 28.72
N LEU A 309 -5.13 -110.50 29.21
CA LEU A 309 -3.96 -110.58 30.10
C LEU A 309 -4.34 -111.20 31.45
N CYS A 310 -5.46 -110.80 32.05
CA CYS A 310 -5.99 -111.42 33.27
C CYS A 310 -6.28 -112.91 33.06
N GLN A 311 -6.85 -113.33 31.92
CA GLN A 311 -7.04 -114.76 31.62
C GLN A 311 -5.70 -115.53 31.50
N VAL A 312 -4.64 -114.90 30.97
CA VAL A 312 -3.29 -115.48 30.95
C VAL A 312 -2.68 -115.57 32.35
N GLU A 313 -2.99 -114.62 33.23
CA GLU A 313 -2.52 -114.61 34.63
C GLU A 313 -3.31 -115.58 35.53
N ASP A 314 -4.61 -115.75 35.30
CA ASP A 314 -5.43 -116.80 35.90
C ASP A 314 -4.91 -118.20 35.51
N LEU A 315 -4.59 -118.41 34.22
CA LEU A 315 -3.98 -119.67 33.77
C LEU A 315 -2.59 -119.90 34.39
N ARG A 316 -1.79 -118.85 34.61
CA ARG A 316 -0.50 -118.95 35.31
C ARG A 316 -0.66 -119.27 36.81
N THR A 317 -1.62 -118.65 37.50
CA THR A 317 -1.86 -118.93 38.93
C THR A 317 -2.54 -120.27 39.17
N GLN A 318 -3.33 -120.78 38.21
CA GLN A 318 -3.83 -122.17 38.23
C GLN A 318 -2.70 -123.18 38.02
N LEU A 319 -1.74 -122.88 37.14
CA LEU A 319 -0.52 -123.70 36.99
C LEU A 319 0.30 -123.72 38.29
N LEU A 320 0.53 -122.56 38.91
CA LEU A 320 1.27 -122.46 40.18
C LEU A 320 0.60 -123.27 41.30
N LYS A 321 -0.73 -123.17 41.44
CA LYS A 321 -1.50 -123.97 42.42
C LYS A 321 -1.42 -125.47 42.15
N ALA A 322 -1.43 -125.91 40.89
CA ALA A 322 -1.25 -127.32 40.55
C ALA A 322 0.18 -127.83 40.86
N GLU A 323 1.18 -126.95 40.87
CA GLU A 323 2.54 -127.27 41.32
C GLU A 323 2.65 -127.30 42.86
N ASP A 324 1.96 -126.40 43.57
CA ASP A 324 1.88 -126.36 45.04
C ASP A 324 1.10 -127.58 45.61
N ASP A 325 -0.06 -127.92 45.03
CA ASP A 325 -0.86 -129.09 45.42
C ASP A 325 -0.09 -130.40 45.25
N ARG A 326 0.77 -130.48 44.22
CA ARG A 326 1.71 -131.60 44.03
C ARG A 326 2.76 -131.67 45.15
N GLY A 327 3.20 -130.53 45.68
CA GLY A 327 4.07 -130.45 46.85
C GLY A 327 3.40 -130.89 48.14
N LEU A 328 2.16 -130.45 48.39
CA LEU A 328 1.37 -130.83 49.57
C LEU A 328 1.05 -132.34 49.60
N LEU A 329 0.66 -132.91 48.46
CA LEU A 329 0.46 -134.36 48.30
C LEU A 329 1.74 -135.17 48.55
N GLN A 330 2.93 -134.61 48.24
CA GLN A 330 4.20 -135.28 48.52
C GLN A 330 4.61 -135.19 49.99
N HIS A 331 4.14 -134.18 50.74
CA HIS A 331 4.51 -133.97 52.14
C HIS A 331 3.57 -134.66 53.15
N HIS A 332 2.34 -135.02 52.76
CA HIS A 332 1.35 -135.66 53.63
C HIS A 332 1.44 -137.19 53.73
N VAL A 333 2.32 -137.86 52.97
CA VAL A 333 2.43 -139.32 52.95
C VAL A 333 3.32 -139.90 54.08
N SER A 334 4.20 -139.10 54.68
CA SER A 334 5.31 -139.64 55.49
C SER A 334 5.16 -139.59 57.01
N GLN A 335 4.17 -138.88 57.58
CA GLN A 335 3.99 -138.81 59.05
C GLN A 335 2.58 -138.36 59.47
N LEU A 336 1.64 -139.31 59.65
CA LEU A 336 0.65 -139.39 60.76
C LEU A 336 -0.41 -140.47 60.51
N SER A 337 -0.22 -141.68 61.04
CA SER A 337 -1.32 -142.58 61.42
C SER A 337 -0.86 -143.77 62.27
N LEU A 338 -1.67 -144.08 63.28
CA LEU A 338 -1.67 -145.23 64.23
C LEU A 338 -1.33 -144.87 65.69
N LEU A 339 -2.22 -145.00 66.69
CA LEU A 339 -3.68 -144.80 66.76
C LEU A 339 -4.11 -144.84 68.27
N SER A 340 -5.42 -144.65 68.54
CA SER A 340 -6.13 -145.01 69.79
C SER A 340 -5.92 -144.11 71.05
N GLN A 341 -6.97 -143.53 71.64
CA GLN A 341 -8.01 -144.10 72.56
C GLN A 341 -7.52 -144.24 74.04
N ARG A 342 -8.31 -144.02 75.10
CA ARG A 342 -9.72 -143.58 75.22
C ARG A 342 -10.07 -143.00 76.62
N GLU A 343 -11.33 -142.59 76.75
CA GLU A 343 -12.12 -142.37 77.97
C GLU A 343 -12.02 -143.49 79.03
N THR A 344 -12.43 -143.21 80.27
CA THR A 344 -12.84 -144.24 81.25
C THR A 344 -14.14 -143.87 81.97
N ARG A 345 -14.95 -144.89 82.29
CA ARG A 345 -16.07 -144.77 83.24
C ARG A 345 -16.33 -146.10 83.96
N GLU A 346 -16.70 -145.93 85.23
CA GLU A 346 -17.54 -146.80 86.06
C GLU A 346 -16.99 -148.15 86.59
N GLU A 347 -17.26 -148.33 87.90
CA GLU A 347 -17.34 -149.57 88.69
C GLU A 347 -16.09 -150.45 88.95
N GLU A 348 -16.01 -151.25 90.03
CA GLU A 348 -16.40 -151.13 91.46
C GLU A 348 -16.07 -152.48 92.18
N ARG A 349 -16.35 -152.58 93.51
CA ARG A 349 -16.43 -153.83 94.32
C ARG A 349 -15.05 -154.45 94.65
N ARG A 350 -14.72 -154.91 95.87
CA ARG A 350 -15.45 -155.25 97.13
C ARG A 350 -14.55 -154.82 98.32
N ALA A 351 -14.96 -154.69 99.60
CA ALA A 351 -16.19 -155.08 100.32
C ALA A 351 -16.46 -154.05 101.47
N ARG A 352 -17.69 -153.56 101.65
CA ARG A 352 -18.76 -153.98 102.59
C ARG A 352 -18.57 -153.67 104.10
N THR A 353 -19.64 -153.07 104.67
CA THR A 353 -20.10 -153.10 106.08
C THR A 353 -19.29 -152.38 107.19
N VAL A 354 -19.11 -151.06 107.07
CA VAL A 354 -19.11 -150.09 108.21
C VAL A 354 -19.88 -148.80 107.86
N VAL A 355 -20.83 -148.88 106.92
CA VAL A 355 -21.18 -147.77 106.00
C VAL A 355 -21.96 -146.62 106.66
N GLU A 356 -22.94 -146.89 107.51
CA GLU A 356 -24.02 -145.93 107.81
C GLU A 356 -23.68 -144.80 108.79
N ARG A 357 -22.43 -144.71 109.31
CA ARG A 357 -22.04 -143.67 110.28
C ARG A 357 -20.99 -142.67 109.79
N THR A 358 -20.19 -143.01 108.79
CA THR A 358 -19.10 -142.13 108.30
C THR A 358 -19.46 -141.33 107.04
N GLU A 359 -20.55 -141.66 106.36
CA GLU A 359 -20.95 -140.96 105.13
C GLU A 359 -21.51 -139.55 105.34
N LEU A 360 -22.04 -139.23 106.52
CA LEU A 360 -22.62 -137.91 106.80
C LEU A 360 -21.53 -136.84 106.99
N GLU A 361 -20.50 -137.16 107.79
CA GLU A 361 -19.40 -136.24 108.09
C GLU A 361 -18.58 -135.88 106.83
N LYS A 362 -18.38 -136.86 105.93
CA LYS A 362 -17.63 -136.64 104.67
C LYS A 362 -18.33 -135.69 103.71
N LYS A 363 -19.67 -135.76 103.59
CA LYS A 363 -20.46 -134.92 102.68
C LYS A 363 -20.45 -133.45 103.11
N GLU A 364 -20.42 -133.18 104.42
CA GLU A 364 -20.37 -131.80 104.94
C GLU A 364 -18.98 -131.15 104.73
N LEU A 365 -17.90 -131.91 104.84
CA LEU A 365 -16.54 -131.43 104.53
C LEU A 365 -16.34 -131.13 103.03
N GLU A 366 -16.90 -131.95 102.14
CA GLU A 366 -16.84 -131.74 100.69
C GLU A 366 -17.58 -130.46 100.27
N ARG A 367 -18.71 -130.15 100.93
CA ARG A 367 -19.46 -128.91 100.73
C ARG A 367 -18.61 -127.66 101.05
N GLN A 368 -17.92 -127.68 102.19
CA GLN A 368 -17.11 -126.55 102.68
C GLN A 368 -15.89 -126.27 101.77
N ILE A 369 -15.25 -127.31 101.21
CA ILE A 369 -14.10 -127.15 100.29
C ILE A 369 -14.51 -126.44 98.98
N LEU A 370 -15.69 -126.73 98.45
CA LEU A 370 -16.21 -126.05 97.26
C LEU A 370 -16.59 -124.59 97.56
N GLU A 371 -17.20 -124.35 98.72
CA GLU A 371 -17.62 -123.02 99.16
C GLU A 371 -16.43 -122.08 99.38
N LEU A 372 -15.36 -122.54 100.01
CA LEU A 372 -14.11 -121.78 100.18
C LEU A 372 -13.39 -121.49 98.84
N ARG A 373 -13.38 -122.43 97.89
CA ARG A 373 -12.84 -122.20 96.54
C ARG A 373 -13.65 -121.15 95.76
N ALA A 374 -14.98 -121.17 95.91
CA ALA A 374 -15.86 -120.15 95.32
C ALA A 374 -15.63 -118.77 95.95
N GLN A 375 -15.38 -118.70 97.27
CA GLN A 375 -15.05 -117.45 97.94
C GLN A 375 -13.70 -116.87 97.49
N LEU A 376 -12.64 -117.69 97.45
CA LEU A 376 -11.30 -117.27 97.01
C LEU A 376 -11.27 -116.80 95.55
N SER A 377 -11.98 -117.48 94.65
CA SER A 377 -12.08 -117.03 93.25
C SER A 377 -12.83 -115.69 93.13
N ARG A 378 -13.88 -115.48 93.94
CA ARG A 378 -14.60 -114.21 93.97
C ARG A 378 -13.76 -113.07 94.54
N SER A 379 -12.99 -113.28 95.61
CA SER A 379 -12.16 -112.22 96.19
C SER A 379 -11.01 -111.82 95.25
N ALA A 380 -10.34 -112.78 94.61
CA ALA A 380 -9.28 -112.51 93.62
C ALA A 380 -9.80 -111.69 92.42
N ILE A 381 -10.92 -112.12 91.82
CA ILE A 381 -11.54 -111.42 90.68
C ILE A 381 -12.01 -110.02 91.10
N LEU A 382 -12.50 -109.84 92.33
CA LEU A 382 -12.89 -108.51 92.82
C LEU A 382 -11.68 -107.56 92.97
N SER A 383 -10.56 -108.03 93.52
CA SER A 383 -9.33 -107.23 93.59
C SER A 383 -8.80 -106.85 92.20
N GLU A 384 -8.76 -107.79 91.26
CA GLU A 384 -8.34 -107.51 89.88
C GLU A 384 -9.27 -106.49 89.20
N VAL A 385 -10.58 -106.59 89.40
CA VAL A 385 -11.57 -105.63 88.89
C VAL A 385 -11.43 -104.25 89.55
N GLU A 386 -11.05 -104.15 90.82
CA GLU A 386 -10.81 -102.87 91.49
C GLU A 386 -9.48 -102.22 91.08
N ASP A 387 -8.43 -103.01 90.87
CA ASP A 387 -7.15 -102.52 90.35
C ASP A 387 -7.31 -102.03 88.90
N LEU A 388 -8.06 -102.77 88.07
CA LEU A 388 -8.43 -102.35 86.71
C LEU A 388 -9.32 -101.09 86.71
N LYS A 389 -10.25 -100.93 87.66
CA LYS A 389 -11.03 -99.68 87.83
C LYS A 389 -10.13 -98.51 88.16
N ARG A 390 -9.24 -98.64 89.15
CA ARG A 390 -8.32 -97.56 89.56
C ARG A 390 -7.34 -97.19 88.43
N SER A 391 -6.89 -98.17 87.64
CA SER A 391 -6.11 -97.92 86.41
C SER A 391 -6.93 -97.21 85.32
N LEU A 392 -8.19 -97.62 85.09
CA LEU A 392 -9.11 -96.99 84.14
C LEU A 392 -9.47 -95.56 84.56
N GLU A 393 -9.62 -95.28 85.84
CA GLU A 393 -9.85 -93.94 86.40
C GLU A 393 -8.65 -93.03 86.20
N GLN A 394 -7.42 -93.51 86.48
CA GLN A 394 -6.19 -92.79 86.16
C GLN A 394 -6.08 -92.48 84.66
N LYS A 395 -6.30 -93.48 83.80
CA LYS A 395 -6.24 -93.31 82.33
C LYS A 395 -7.37 -92.42 81.79
N ASN A 396 -8.55 -92.41 82.42
CA ASN A 396 -9.59 -91.43 82.12
C ASN A 396 -9.20 -90.02 82.56
N HIS A 397 -8.55 -89.86 83.72
CA HIS A 397 -8.09 -88.55 84.18
C HIS A 397 -6.98 -87.99 83.28
N GLU A 398 -5.97 -88.80 82.94
CA GLU A 398 -4.97 -88.48 81.90
C GLU A 398 -5.65 -88.10 80.58
N ARG A 399 -6.66 -88.86 80.12
CA ARG A 399 -7.41 -88.54 78.90
C ARG A 399 -8.16 -87.22 79.00
N THR A 400 -8.72 -86.85 80.17
CA THR A 400 -9.35 -85.53 80.35
C THR A 400 -8.34 -84.38 80.41
N GLN A 401 -7.14 -84.59 80.98
CA GLN A 401 -6.06 -83.60 80.94
C GLN A 401 -5.55 -83.40 79.51
N LEU A 402 -5.32 -84.49 78.77
CA LEU A 402 -4.92 -84.45 77.37
C LEU A 402 -5.99 -83.82 76.47
N ALA A 403 -7.29 -84.09 76.71
CA ALA A 403 -8.38 -83.43 76.02
C ALA A 403 -8.36 -81.90 76.27
N GLY A 404 -8.24 -81.47 77.53
CA GLY A 404 -8.12 -80.04 77.87
C GLY A 404 -6.88 -79.36 77.26
N HIS A 405 -5.75 -80.08 77.17
CA HIS A 405 -4.56 -79.59 76.47
C HIS A 405 -4.78 -79.49 74.95
N ILE A 406 -5.47 -80.45 74.33
CA ILE A 406 -5.83 -80.39 72.91
C ILE A 406 -6.79 -79.22 72.66
N GLU A 407 -7.82 -79.02 73.49
CA GLU A 407 -8.77 -77.90 73.39
C GLU A 407 -8.09 -76.53 73.58
N ALA A 408 -7.12 -76.42 74.49
CA ALA A 408 -6.31 -75.21 74.64
C ALA A 408 -5.46 -74.95 73.39
N LEU A 409 -4.83 -75.98 72.83
CA LEU A 409 -4.02 -75.89 71.61
C LEU A 409 -4.87 -75.56 70.37
N THR A 410 -6.05 -76.15 70.19
CA THR A 410 -6.95 -75.81 69.08
C THR A 410 -7.48 -74.39 69.23
N SER A 411 -7.85 -73.96 70.44
CA SER A 411 -8.23 -72.57 70.72
C SER A 411 -7.12 -71.57 70.36
N ASP A 412 -5.86 -71.91 70.66
CA ASP A 412 -4.70 -71.07 70.33
C ASP A 412 -4.31 -71.12 68.84
N MET A 413 -4.54 -72.24 68.14
CA MET A 413 -4.40 -72.32 66.69
C MET A 413 -5.49 -71.48 65.99
N GLU A 414 -6.75 -71.61 66.40
CA GLU A 414 -7.85 -70.75 65.92
C GLU A 414 -7.57 -69.27 66.14
N LYS A 415 -6.97 -68.87 67.28
CA LYS A 415 -6.57 -67.47 67.54
C LYS A 415 -5.50 -67.02 66.54
N ARG A 416 -4.49 -67.85 66.25
CA ARG A 416 -3.44 -67.56 65.25
C ARG A 416 -4.01 -67.49 63.84
N GLU A 417 -4.91 -68.39 63.45
CA GLU A 417 -5.62 -68.34 62.15
C GLU A 417 -6.47 -67.07 62.02
N LYS A 418 -7.22 -66.71 63.06
CA LYS A 418 -8.02 -65.46 63.12
C LYS A 418 -7.14 -64.21 63.11
N GLN A 419 -5.88 -64.29 63.54
CA GLN A 419 -4.88 -63.22 63.40
C GLN A 419 -4.28 -63.20 61.98
N GLN A 420 -3.91 -64.34 61.41
CA GLN A 420 -3.41 -64.46 60.03
C GLN A 420 -4.44 -63.96 59.00
N MET A 421 -5.72 -64.32 59.15
CA MET A 421 -6.79 -63.83 58.29
C MET A 421 -6.99 -62.30 58.39
N LYS A 422 -6.76 -61.71 59.57
CA LYS A 422 -6.77 -60.23 59.74
C LYS A 422 -5.57 -59.59 59.04
N MET A 423 -4.37 -60.16 59.17
CA MET A 423 -3.19 -59.66 58.45
C MET A 423 -3.35 -59.79 56.93
N LEU A 424 -3.90 -60.90 56.44
CA LEU A 424 -4.20 -61.11 55.02
C LEU A 424 -5.25 -60.12 54.50
N GLN A 425 -6.27 -59.78 55.31
CA GLN A 425 -7.22 -58.73 54.94
C GLN A 425 -6.55 -57.34 54.93
N GLN A 426 -5.73 -57.01 55.92
CA GLN A 426 -4.99 -55.75 55.95
C GLN A 426 -4.03 -55.61 54.76
N LEU A 427 -3.38 -56.70 54.33
CA LEU A 427 -2.54 -56.71 53.13
C LEU A 427 -3.36 -56.48 51.84
N LYS A 428 -4.54 -57.08 51.72
CA LYS A 428 -5.47 -56.81 50.59
C LYS A 428 -5.98 -55.37 50.60
N ASP A 429 -6.31 -54.85 51.78
CA ASP A 429 -6.76 -53.46 51.94
C ASP A 429 -5.62 -52.48 51.54
N ILE A 430 -4.38 -52.75 51.95
CA ILE A 430 -3.20 -51.98 51.55
C ILE A 430 -2.95 -52.10 50.03
N GLN A 431 -3.02 -53.30 49.47
CA GLN A 431 -2.86 -53.53 48.02
C GLN A 431 -3.90 -52.72 47.22
N SER A 432 -5.19 -52.79 47.58
CA SER A 432 -6.25 -52.02 46.91
C SER A 432 -6.04 -50.50 47.01
N ARG A 433 -5.52 -50.00 48.15
CA ARG A 433 -5.16 -48.57 48.30
C ARG A 433 -3.97 -48.18 47.43
N TYR A 434 -2.99 -49.07 47.27
CA TYR A 434 -1.86 -48.87 46.36
C TYR A 434 -2.34 -48.86 44.90
N GLU A 435 -3.16 -49.83 44.49
CA GLU A 435 -3.77 -49.90 43.15
C GLU A 435 -4.66 -48.68 42.85
N ASN A 436 -5.34 -48.12 43.85
CA ASN A 436 -6.08 -46.86 43.71
C ASN A 436 -5.11 -45.68 43.51
N CYS A 437 -4.08 -45.56 44.36
CA CYS A 437 -3.10 -44.49 44.29
C CYS A 437 -2.28 -44.53 42.99
N GLU A 438 -1.96 -45.71 42.46
CA GLU A 438 -1.34 -45.88 41.13
C GLU A 438 -2.24 -45.39 40.00
N ARG A 439 -3.56 -45.66 40.05
CA ARG A 439 -4.52 -45.17 39.06
C ARG A 439 -4.72 -43.66 39.15
N GLU A 440 -4.79 -43.10 40.35
CA GLU A 440 -4.82 -41.65 40.58
C GLU A 440 -3.53 -40.97 40.10
N ARG A 441 -2.35 -41.57 40.37
CA ARG A 441 -1.06 -41.13 39.85
C ARG A 441 -1.03 -41.18 38.31
N GLN A 442 -1.58 -42.23 37.70
CA GLN A 442 -1.60 -42.34 36.25
C GLN A 442 -2.51 -41.28 35.63
N GLN A 443 -3.73 -41.10 36.16
CA GLN A 443 -4.65 -40.03 35.73
C GLN A 443 -4.02 -38.63 35.85
N ALA A 444 -3.23 -38.38 36.91
CA ALA A 444 -2.50 -37.12 37.06
C ALA A 444 -1.35 -36.97 36.03
N VAL A 445 -0.66 -38.05 35.67
CA VAL A 445 0.36 -38.06 34.61
C VAL A 445 -0.28 -37.83 33.24
N ASP A 446 -1.39 -38.51 32.96
CA ASP A 446 -2.14 -38.38 31.70
C ASP A 446 -2.62 -36.94 31.54
N HIS A 447 -3.24 -36.34 32.57
CA HIS A 447 -3.69 -34.95 32.54
C HIS A 447 -2.55 -33.92 32.42
N VAL A 448 -1.39 -34.19 33.04
CA VAL A 448 -0.18 -33.36 32.82
C VAL A 448 0.31 -33.50 31.36
N SER A 449 0.15 -34.66 30.71
CA SER A 449 0.49 -34.82 29.30
C SER A 449 -0.47 -34.05 28.37
N GLU A 450 -1.78 -34.03 28.68
CA GLU A 450 -2.78 -33.21 27.98
C GLU A 450 -2.45 -31.71 28.06
N LEU A 451 -2.13 -31.22 29.27
CA LEU A 451 -1.76 -29.83 29.51
C LEU A 451 -0.44 -29.44 28.83
N ASN A 452 0.55 -30.35 28.78
CA ASN A 452 1.77 -30.13 28.03
C ASN A 452 1.52 -30.08 26.51
N GLN A 453 0.67 -30.95 25.97
CA GLN A 453 0.29 -30.89 24.55
C GLN A 453 -0.41 -29.57 24.21
N GLN A 454 -1.35 -29.12 25.05
CA GLN A 454 -2.02 -27.82 24.88
C GLN A 454 -1.02 -26.65 24.94
N LEU A 455 -0.01 -26.73 25.81
CA LEU A 455 1.07 -25.73 25.88
C LEU A 455 1.97 -25.74 24.63
N GLU A 456 2.25 -26.91 24.06
CA GLU A 456 2.99 -27.04 22.79
C GLU A 456 2.16 -26.55 21.59
N GLU A 457 0.86 -26.79 21.57
CA GLU A 457 -0.04 -26.28 20.52
C GLU A 457 -0.13 -24.76 20.57
N LEU A 458 -0.32 -24.18 21.76
CA LEU A 458 -0.32 -22.72 21.97
C LEU A 458 1.04 -22.07 21.69
N SER A 459 2.16 -22.75 21.95
CA SER A 459 3.49 -22.22 21.62
C SER A 459 3.73 -22.21 20.11
N GLN A 460 3.30 -23.26 19.39
CA GLN A 460 3.33 -23.28 17.92
C GLN A 460 2.43 -22.20 17.30
N GLU A 461 1.27 -21.91 17.90
CA GLU A 461 0.42 -20.79 17.46
C GLU A 461 1.09 -19.44 17.69
N ALA A 462 1.72 -19.22 18.85
CA ALA A 462 2.52 -18.02 19.09
C ALA A 462 3.68 -17.89 18.10
N GLU A 463 4.38 -18.98 17.75
CA GLU A 463 5.42 -18.98 16.71
C GLU A 463 4.86 -18.64 15.32
N ARG A 464 3.66 -19.14 14.95
CA ARG A 464 2.98 -18.78 13.69
C ARG A 464 2.66 -17.27 13.65
N TYR A 465 2.05 -16.72 14.69
CA TYR A 465 1.76 -15.27 14.77
C TYR A 465 3.03 -14.42 14.75
N LEU A 466 4.13 -14.87 15.38
CA LEU A 466 5.44 -14.22 15.29
C LEU A 466 6.09 -14.37 13.90
N GLY A 467 5.74 -15.40 13.13
CA GLY A 467 6.11 -15.54 11.72
C GLY A 467 5.35 -14.57 10.83
N GLU A 468 4.03 -14.50 10.99
CA GLU A 468 3.14 -13.55 10.29
C GLU A 468 3.51 -12.09 10.60
N LEU A 469 3.84 -11.78 11.87
CA LEU A 469 4.32 -10.45 12.27
C LEU A 469 5.64 -10.08 11.56
N ARG A 470 6.64 -10.98 11.56
CA ARG A 470 7.90 -10.76 10.83
C ARG A 470 7.66 -10.52 9.33
N GLN A 471 6.73 -11.26 8.71
CA GLN A 471 6.35 -11.07 7.31
C GLN A 471 5.62 -9.73 7.09
N ALA A 472 4.73 -9.31 7.98
CA ALA A 472 4.06 -8.02 7.92
C ALA A 472 5.02 -6.84 8.13
N GLU A 473 6.02 -6.99 9.00
CA GLU A 473 7.10 -6.00 9.19
C GLU A 473 8.04 -5.92 7.98
N ALA A 474 8.34 -7.05 7.36
CA ALA A 474 9.07 -7.14 6.10
C ALA A 474 8.32 -6.39 4.98
N LEU A 475 7.06 -6.76 4.72
CA LEU A 475 6.12 -6.07 3.80
C LEU A 475 5.94 -4.59 4.12
N ARG A 476 5.97 -4.19 5.39
CA ARG A 476 5.95 -2.76 5.78
C ARG A 476 7.23 -2.06 5.35
N ALA A 477 8.40 -2.61 5.66
CA ALA A 477 9.70 -2.06 5.25
C ALA A 477 9.84 -2.02 3.73
N GLU A 478 9.29 -3.00 3.00
CA GLU A 478 9.12 -2.93 1.53
C GLU A 478 8.41 -1.64 1.09
N THR A 479 7.24 -1.36 1.67
CA THR A 479 6.47 -0.17 1.29
C THR A 479 7.18 1.13 1.66
N GLU A 480 7.93 1.19 2.76
CA GLU A 480 8.72 2.37 3.11
C GLU A 480 9.86 2.61 2.12
N ARG A 481 10.63 1.58 1.72
CA ARG A 481 11.65 1.70 0.65
C ARG A 481 11.04 2.26 -0.64
N LYS A 482 9.89 1.72 -1.05
CA LYS A 482 9.13 2.19 -2.23
C LYS A 482 8.65 3.64 -2.07
N LYS A 483 8.20 4.07 -0.89
CA LYS A 483 7.85 5.48 -0.58
C LYS A 483 9.07 6.40 -0.62
N GLU A 484 10.19 6.00 -0.03
CA GLU A 484 11.44 6.77 -0.03
C GLU A 484 12.00 6.93 -1.44
N GLU A 485 11.95 5.88 -2.25
CA GLU A 485 12.28 5.95 -3.66
C GLU A 485 11.36 6.90 -4.44
N LEU A 486 10.04 6.83 -4.23
CA LEU A 486 9.09 7.76 -4.86
C LEU A 486 9.33 9.21 -4.40
N LYS A 487 9.67 9.43 -3.13
CA LYS A 487 10.08 10.71 -2.56
C LYS A 487 11.38 11.22 -3.19
N ALA A 488 12.38 10.35 -3.40
CA ALA A 488 13.63 10.69 -4.08
C ALA A 488 13.41 11.02 -5.57
N LYS A 489 12.59 10.24 -6.29
CA LYS A 489 12.18 10.50 -7.68
C LYS A 489 11.43 11.84 -7.79
N ALA A 490 10.47 12.09 -6.89
CA ALA A 490 9.75 13.35 -6.81
C ALA A 490 10.71 14.53 -6.55
N GLN A 491 11.60 14.44 -5.57
CA GLN A 491 12.62 15.45 -5.31
C GLN A 491 13.56 15.67 -6.52
N ALA A 492 13.93 14.62 -7.25
CA ALA A 492 14.73 14.72 -8.47
C ALA A 492 13.98 15.45 -9.58
N THR A 493 12.69 15.17 -9.79
CA THR A 493 11.87 15.93 -10.75
C THR A 493 11.67 17.38 -10.32
N VAL A 494 11.48 17.67 -9.03
CA VAL A 494 11.40 19.04 -8.49
C VAL A 494 12.73 19.78 -8.67
N LYS A 495 13.87 19.13 -8.45
CA LYS A 495 15.21 19.69 -8.76
C LYS A 495 15.36 19.97 -10.26
N HIS A 496 14.92 19.06 -11.13
CA HIS A 496 14.94 19.25 -12.58
C HIS A 496 14.04 20.39 -13.05
N TRP A 497 12.82 20.51 -12.51
CA TRP A 497 11.92 21.64 -12.82
C TRP A 497 12.44 22.97 -12.26
N ARG A 498 12.97 23.01 -11.03
CA ARG A 498 13.66 24.20 -10.50
C ARG A 498 14.85 24.63 -11.38
N LEU A 499 15.60 23.68 -11.94
CA LEU A 499 16.68 23.96 -12.90
C LEU A 499 16.19 24.36 -14.30
N LYS A 500 14.94 24.04 -14.67
CA LYS A 500 14.28 24.57 -15.88
C LYS A 500 13.75 25.99 -15.63
N PHE A 501 13.08 26.24 -14.51
CA PHE A 501 12.67 27.59 -14.11
C PHE A 501 13.89 28.52 -14.06
N LYS A 502 14.99 28.14 -13.39
CA LYS A 502 16.27 28.89 -13.41
C LYS A 502 16.98 29.02 -14.76
N LYS A 503 16.46 28.42 -15.83
CA LYS A 503 16.90 28.67 -17.22
C LYS A 503 15.93 29.59 -17.94
N LEU A 504 14.63 29.36 -17.80
CA LEU A 504 13.57 30.22 -18.32
C LEU A 504 13.64 31.62 -17.71
N GLU A 505 13.86 31.74 -16.40
CA GLU A 505 14.19 32.99 -15.69
C GLU A 505 15.35 33.72 -16.41
N LYS A 506 16.46 33.00 -16.68
CA LYS A 506 17.64 33.55 -17.38
C LYS A 506 17.48 33.75 -18.89
N GLU A 507 16.40 33.26 -19.46
CA GLU A 507 16.01 33.50 -20.85
C GLU A 507 15.04 34.69 -20.94
N ILE A 508 14.20 34.88 -19.92
CA ILE A 508 13.36 36.07 -19.71
C ILE A 508 14.24 37.28 -19.34
N GLU A 509 15.17 37.17 -18.39
CA GLU A 509 16.14 38.23 -18.04
C GLU A 509 16.84 38.77 -19.30
N LYS A 510 17.28 37.88 -20.20
CA LYS A 510 17.92 38.25 -21.47
C LYS A 510 16.94 38.83 -22.48
N GLN A 511 15.70 38.34 -22.52
CA GLN A 511 14.66 38.95 -23.35
C GLN A 511 14.38 40.37 -22.85
N GLU A 512 14.27 40.60 -21.55
CA GLU A 512 14.13 41.91 -20.93
C GLU A 512 15.33 42.82 -21.21
N GLU A 513 16.57 42.31 -21.13
CA GLU A 513 17.78 43.03 -21.57
C GLU A 513 17.68 43.47 -23.04
N THR A 514 17.32 42.56 -23.97
CA THR A 514 17.17 42.91 -25.38
C THR A 514 15.98 43.84 -25.66
N ILE A 515 14.87 43.69 -24.93
CA ILE A 515 13.70 44.57 -25.01
C ILE A 515 14.07 45.97 -24.49
N ASN A 516 14.89 46.07 -23.45
CA ASN A 516 15.36 47.35 -22.94
C ASN A 516 16.37 48.01 -23.90
N GLN A 517 17.29 47.25 -24.50
CA GLN A 517 18.15 47.75 -25.60
C GLN A 517 17.31 48.26 -26.80
N ILE A 518 16.23 47.55 -27.16
CA ILE A 518 15.30 47.98 -28.20
C ILE A 518 14.54 49.25 -27.77
N LYS A 519 14.03 49.34 -26.54
CA LYS A 519 13.42 50.56 -26.00
C LYS A 519 14.37 51.74 -26.02
N ASP A 520 15.61 51.57 -25.57
CA ASP A 520 16.62 52.63 -25.54
C ASP A 520 16.96 53.10 -26.96
N SER A 521 17.10 52.18 -27.92
CA SER A 521 17.27 52.52 -29.34
C SER A 521 16.04 53.24 -29.91
N SER A 522 14.83 52.85 -29.52
CA SER A 522 13.59 53.51 -29.94
C SER A 522 13.46 54.90 -29.31
N ILE A 523 13.87 55.07 -28.05
CA ILE A 523 13.93 56.36 -27.36
C ILE A 523 14.91 57.28 -28.08
N GLN A 524 16.10 56.76 -28.43
CA GLN A 524 17.10 57.50 -29.20
C GLN A 524 16.58 57.92 -30.58
N VAL A 525 15.97 57.00 -31.34
CA VAL A 525 15.33 57.32 -32.63
C VAL A 525 14.18 58.32 -32.47
N THR A 526 13.41 58.30 -31.37
CA THR A 526 12.40 59.35 -31.12
C THR A 526 13.01 60.72 -30.79
N LYS A 527 14.14 60.78 -30.08
CA LYS A 527 14.87 62.04 -29.87
C LYS A 527 15.40 62.59 -31.18
N GLU A 528 16.10 61.77 -31.97
CA GLU A 528 16.62 62.14 -33.29
C GLU A 528 15.48 62.60 -34.22
N ARG A 529 14.35 61.89 -34.23
CA ARG A 529 13.13 62.32 -34.95
C ARG A 529 12.62 63.68 -34.49
N ASP A 530 12.59 63.95 -33.18
CA ASP A 530 12.05 65.19 -32.63
C ASP A 530 13.05 66.37 -32.73
N GLU A 531 14.35 66.09 -32.75
CA GLU A 531 15.41 67.01 -33.16
C GLU A 531 15.27 67.36 -34.65
N MET A 532 15.12 66.36 -35.53
CA MET A 532 14.88 66.59 -36.97
C MET A 532 13.55 67.32 -37.24
N ARG A 533 12.50 67.08 -36.44
CA ARG A 533 11.25 67.87 -36.48
C ARG A 533 11.47 69.30 -36.01
N SER A 534 12.29 69.52 -34.99
CA SER A 534 12.63 70.86 -34.50
C SER A 534 13.45 71.64 -35.54
N GLN A 535 14.40 70.97 -36.20
CA GLN A 535 15.13 71.51 -37.36
C GLN A 535 14.18 71.82 -38.52
N LEU A 536 13.28 70.89 -38.87
CA LEU A 536 12.26 71.13 -39.91
C LEU A 536 11.38 72.33 -39.56
N GLN A 537 10.90 72.44 -38.32
CA GLN A 537 10.09 73.56 -37.86
C GLN A 537 10.86 74.89 -37.91
N ALA A 538 12.16 74.90 -37.57
CA ALA A 538 13.02 76.06 -37.75
C ALA A 538 13.22 76.43 -39.23
N THR A 539 13.43 75.45 -40.13
CA THR A 539 13.50 75.72 -41.58
C THR A 539 12.16 76.20 -42.14
N LEU A 540 11.02 75.70 -41.65
CA LEU A 540 9.70 76.19 -42.04
C LEU A 540 9.52 77.65 -41.61
N GLN A 541 9.85 77.99 -40.36
CA GLN A 541 9.86 79.37 -39.86
C GLN A 541 10.78 80.28 -40.68
N GLN A 542 11.95 79.78 -41.12
CA GLN A 542 12.84 80.49 -42.04
C GLN A 542 12.20 80.67 -43.43
N THR A 543 11.56 79.65 -44.01
CA THR A 543 10.83 79.81 -45.28
C THR A 543 9.65 80.76 -45.16
N ASP A 544 8.98 80.84 -44.01
CA ASP A 544 7.89 81.78 -43.76
C ASP A 544 8.40 83.21 -43.49
N ASN A 545 9.62 83.36 -42.95
CA ASN A 545 10.33 84.65 -42.94
C ASN A 545 10.62 85.08 -44.38
N LEU A 546 11.27 84.23 -45.18
CA LEU A 546 11.60 84.51 -46.58
C LEU A 546 10.35 84.75 -47.45
N ARG A 547 9.23 84.08 -47.17
CA ARG A 547 7.92 84.35 -47.82
C ARG A 547 7.36 85.71 -47.43
N ARG A 548 7.49 86.14 -46.16
CA ARG A 548 7.09 87.48 -45.71
C ARG A 548 7.99 88.56 -46.30
N GLU A 549 9.31 88.37 -46.29
CA GLU A 549 10.27 89.26 -46.94
C GLU A 549 10.02 89.37 -48.45
N LEU A 550 9.74 88.26 -49.13
CA LEU A 550 9.34 88.26 -50.55
C LEU A 550 8.00 88.97 -50.76
N ALA A 551 7.01 88.78 -49.89
CA ALA A 551 5.73 89.49 -49.96
C ALA A 551 5.89 91.00 -49.72
N GLU A 552 6.77 91.41 -48.81
CA GLU A 552 7.14 92.82 -48.62
C GLU A 552 7.87 93.40 -49.84
N VAL A 553 8.79 92.65 -50.44
CA VAL A 553 9.48 93.08 -51.68
C VAL A 553 8.50 93.17 -52.85
N LEU A 554 7.55 92.23 -52.98
CA LEU A 554 6.49 92.29 -53.98
C LEU A 554 5.52 93.46 -53.73
N ALA A 555 5.17 93.77 -52.47
CA ALA A 555 4.35 94.92 -52.12
C ALA A 555 5.06 96.25 -52.42
N ARG A 556 6.34 96.38 -52.05
CA ARG A 556 7.18 97.55 -52.40
C ARG A 556 7.34 97.69 -53.91
N ARG A 557 7.46 96.57 -54.64
CA ARG A 557 7.49 96.55 -56.11
C ARG A 557 6.15 97.00 -56.71
N ALA A 558 5.02 96.50 -56.20
CA ALA A 558 3.70 96.93 -56.65
C ALA A 558 3.50 98.44 -56.43
N GLN A 559 3.91 98.97 -55.28
CA GLN A 559 3.93 100.42 -55.01
C GLN A 559 4.83 101.20 -55.98
N GLN A 560 5.98 100.64 -56.37
CA GLN A 560 6.85 101.24 -57.39
C GLN A 560 6.26 101.16 -58.80
N GLU A 561 5.53 100.08 -59.13
CA GLU A 561 4.81 99.93 -60.39
C GLU A 561 3.59 100.89 -60.44
N GLU A 562 2.88 101.11 -59.34
CA GLU A 562 1.87 102.17 -59.17
C GLU A 562 2.48 103.58 -59.30
N GLU A 563 3.61 103.86 -58.66
CA GLU A 563 4.33 105.14 -58.83
C GLU A 563 4.78 105.35 -60.28
N LEU A 564 5.23 104.30 -60.97
CA LEU A 564 5.62 104.35 -62.38
C LEU A 564 4.40 104.58 -63.27
N HIS A 565 3.28 103.88 -63.04
CA HIS A 565 2.03 104.16 -63.76
C HIS A 565 1.55 105.60 -63.53
N LEU A 566 1.65 106.15 -62.32
CA LEU A 566 1.34 107.57 -62.05
C LEU A 566 2.32 108.54 -62.74
N ARG A 567 3.56 108.14 -62.99
CA ARG A 567 4.52 108.92 -63.81
C ARG A 567 4.25 108.77 -65.30
N ASP A 568 3.89 107.58 -65.78
CA ASP A 568 3.55 107.31 -67.17
C ASP A 568 2.24 108.00 -67.57
N VAL A 569 1.24 108.05 -66.69
CA VAL A 569 0.01 108.86 -66.88
C VAL A 569 0.38 110.33 -67.06
N ARG A 570 1.21 110.90 -66.17
CA ARG A 570 1.70 112.29 -66.32
C ARG A 570 2.54 112.51 -67.58
N LEU A 571 3.26 111.49 -68.05
CA LEU A 571 4.00 111.54 -69.31
C LEU A 571 3.09 111.39 -70.53
N SER A 572 1.97 110.66 -70.46
CA SER A 572 0.94 110.69 -71.50
C SER A 572 0.18 112.00 -71.52
N GLU A 573 -0.24 112.54 -70.36
CA GLU A 573 -0.84 113.88 -70.24
C GLU A 573 0.09 114.96 -70.84
N ALA A 574 1.39 114.92 -70.52
CA ALA A 574 2.37 115.84 -71.09
C ALA A 574 2.66 115.61 -72.60
N ARG A 575 2.53 114.37 -73.10
CA ARG A 575 2.61 114.07 -74.54
C ARG A 575 1.35 114.48 -75.28
N GLU A 576 0.18 114.39 -74.66
CA GLU A 576 -1.09 114.86 -75.22
C GLU A 576 -1.08 116.39 -75.32
N GLN A 577 -0.62 117.08 -74.27
CA GLN A 577 -0.33 118.52 -74.30
C GLN A 577 0.71 118.89 -75.38
N HIS A 578 1.77 118.08 -75.56
CA HIS A 578 2.73 118.30 -76.65
C HIS A 578 2.09 118.10 -78.03
N LEU A 579 1.26 117.06 -78.20
CA LEU A 579 0.52 116.79 -79.44
C LEU A 579 -0.56 117.84 -79.73
N GLU A 580 -1.08 118.52 -78.71
CA GLU A 580 -1.97 119.68 -78.83
C GLU A 580 -1.17 120.91 -79.30
N LEU A 581 -0.02 121.20 -78.67
CA LEU A 581 0.88 122.25 -79.13
C LEU A 581 1.45 121.99 -80.53
N GLU A 582 1.68 120.73 -80.92
CA GLU A 582 2.05 120.34 -82.29
C GLU A 582 0.88 120.47 -83.27
N ARG A 583 -0.37 120.26 -82.83
CA ARG A 583 -1.57 120.55 -83.63
C ARG A 583 -1.74 122.05 -83.84
N ASP A 584 -1.64 122.86 -82.79
CA ASP A 584 -1.65 124.33 -82.88
C ASP A 584 -0.53 124.84 -83.80
N LEU A 585 0.67 124.26 -83.68
CA LEU A 585 1.80 124.57 -84.56
C LEU A 585 1.52 124.13 -86.01
N GLN A 586 0.92 122.96 -86.24
CA GLN A 586 0.51 122.49 -87.56
C GLN A 586 -0.61 123.35 -88.16
N GLU A 587 -1.57 123.86 -87.38
CA GLU A 587 -2.57 124.82 -87.85
C GLU A 587 -1.95 126.19 -88.18
N SER A 588 -0.93 126.62 -87.43
CA SER A 588 -0.12 127.80 -87.77
C SER A 588 0.71 127.59 -89.06
N GLN A 589 1.20 126.36 -89.29
CA GLN A 589 1.88 125.98 -90.52
C GLN A 589 0.90 125.88 -91.68
N GLU A 590 -0.30 125.31 -91.50
CA GLU A 590 -1.34 125.27 -92.52
C GLU A 590 -1.82 126.67 -92.90
N THR A 591 -2.00 127.58 -91.94
CA THR A 591 -2.39 128.97 -92.25
C THR A 591 -1.27 129.71 -93.00
N THR A 592 0.01 129.50 -92.65
CA THR A 592 1.13 130.05 -93.44
C THR A 592 1.27 129.36 -94.81
N CYS A 593 0.98 128.06 -94.94
CA CYS A 593 0.91 127.35 -96.22
C CYS A 593 -0.28 127.81 -97.09
N ARG A 594 -1.44 128.14 -96.50
CA ARG A 594 -2.57 128.75 -97.22
C ARG A 594 -2.18 130.13 -97.77
N LEU A 595 -1.46 130.94 -96.99
CA LEU A 595 -0.89 132.21 -97.44
C LEU A 595 0.20 132.05 -98.52
N GLN A 596 1.04 131.00 -98.43
CA GLN A 596 1.99 130.63 -99.50
C GLN A 596 1.25 130.20 -100.77
N VAL A 597 0.21 129.38 -100.67
CA VAL A 597 -0.63 128.94 -101.79
C VAL A 597 -1.38 130.12 -102.43
N GLU A 598 -1.73 131.17 -101.68
CA GLU A 598 -2.25 132.41 -102.26
C GLU A 598 -1.16 133.20 -103.01
N LEU A 599 0.04 133.34 -102.43
CA LEU A 599 1.21 133.87 -103.14
C LEU A 599 1.54 133.07 -104.42
N GLU A 600 1.39 131.75 -104.38
CA GLU A 600 1.62 130.86 -105.52
C GLU A 600 0.48 130.91 -106.55
N LYS A 601 -0.78 131.12 -106.14
CA LYS A 601 -1.88 131.45 -107.08
C LYS A 601 -1.58 132.74 -107.83
N TYR A 602 -1.11 133.79 -107.14
CA TYR A 602 -0.69 135.04 -107.80
C TYR A 602 0.47 134.83 -108.79
N ARG A 603 1.44 133.95 -108.46
CA ARG A 603 2.54 133.57 -109.39
C ARG A 603 2.05 132.72 -110.56
N ALA A 604 1.21 131.71 -110.31
CA ALA A 604 0.70 130.78 -111.31
C ALA A 604 -0.18 131.49 -112.35
N LEU A 605 -1.02 132.43 -111.93
CA LEU A 605 -1.81 133.27 -112.85
C LEU A 605 -0.88 134.14 -113.73
N GLN A 606 0.27 134.58 -113.21
CA GLN A 606 1.31 135.28 -113.96
C GLN A 606 2.18 134.38 -114.86
N GLN A 607 2.05 133.05 -114.74
CA GLN A 607 2.78 132.04 -115.51
C GLN A 607 1.90 131.35 -116.56
N GLN A 608 0.63 131.05 -116.24
CA GLN A 608 -0.34 130.50 -117.18
C GLN A 608 -0.54 131.42 -118.40
N MET A 609 -0.56 132.74 -118.19
CA MET A 609 -0.55 133.76 -119.26
C MET A 609 0.68 133.71 -120.20
N ARG A 610 1.70 132.90 -119.87
CA ARG A 610 2.87 132.62 -120.73
C ARG A 610 2.75 131.22 -121.34
N GLU A 611 2.40 130.23 -120.53
CA GLU A 611 2.26 128.85 -120.99
C GLU A 611 1.15 128.67 -122.04
N ASP A 612 0.07 129.46 -121.99
CA ASP A 612 -0.98 129.44 -123.01
C ASP A 612 -0.50 130.00 -124.37
N HIS A 613 0.61 130.74 -124.41
CA HIS A 613 1.30 131.15 -125.63
C HIS A 613 2.12 129.99 -126.23
N GLU A 614 2.76 129.19 -125.38
CA GLU A 614 3.66 128.10 -125.76
C GLU A 614 2.91 126.80 -126.09
N LYS A 615 1.80 126.48 -125.41
CA LYS A 615 1.03 125.24 -125.61
C LYS A 615 0.28 125.19 -126.95
N LEU A 616 0.01 126.34 -127.56
CA LEU A 616 -0.46 126.43 -128.96
C LEU A 616 0.61 126.00 -129.98
N GLN A 617 1.88 125.92 -129.58
CA GLN A 617 3.02 125.57 -130.42
C GLN A 617 3.39 124.07 -130.30
N GLU A 618 3.29 123.47 -129.10
CA GLU A 618 3.73 122.08 -128.85
C GLU A 618 2.71 121.01 -129.29
N ALA A 619 1.41 121.32 -129.31
CA ALA A 619 0.35 120.37 -129.68
C ALA A 619 0.47 119.81 -131.11
N LEU A 620 1.34 120.39 -131.94
CA LEU A 620 1.64 119.96 -133.30
C LEU A 620 2.50 118.68 -133.38
N LEU A 621 3.19 118.27 -132.30
CA LEU A 621 4.30 117.30 -132.36
C LEU A 621 4.09 116.00 -131.55
N SER A 622 3.19 115.96 -130.57
CA SER A 622 3.10 114.85 -129.59
C SER A 622 2.48 113.54 -130.12
N SER A 623 2.27 113.40 -131.44
CA SER A 623 1.67 112.21 -132.07
C SER A 623 2.64 111.01 -132.21
N GLU A 624 3.93 111.18 -131.92
CA GLU A 624 5.00 110.28 -132.39
C GLU A 624 5.37 109.08 -131.49
N GLN A 625 4.44 108.65 -130.62
CA GLN A 625 4.42 107.38 -129.87
C GLN A 625 5.47 107.21 -128.73
N THR A 626 5.25 106.63 -127.55
CA THR A 626 4.25 105.73 -126.90
C THR A 626 4.33 104.21 -127.13
N GLN A 627 4.89 103.69 -128.23
CA GLN A 627 4.48 102.35 -128.70
C GLN A 627 5.22 101.10 -128.13
N LYS A 628 6.14 101.19 -127.15
CA LYS A 628 7.16 100.12 -126.92
C LYS A 628 7.06 99.29 -125.62
N LYS A 629 8.09 99.19 -124.77
CA LYS A 629 8.48 97.87 -124.20
C LYS A 629 8.15 97.55 -122.71
N ASN A 630 6.86 97.48 -122.38
CA ASN A 630 6.38 96.96 -121.08
C ASN A 630 6.30 95.40 -121.07
N LYS A 631 7.41 94.63 -120.89
CA LYS A 631 7.31 93.13 -121.00
C LYS A 631 8.13 92.16 -120.12
N GLU A 632 9.21 92.50 -119.42
CA GLU A 632 10.22 91.46 -119.09
C GLU A 632 10.19 90.83 -117.66
N THR A 633 10.18 91.60 -116.57
CA THR A 633 10.69 91.13 -115.26
C THR A 633 9.64 90.60 -114.25
N VAL A 634 8.89 89.54 -114.59
CA VAL A 634 7.83 88.97 -113.71
C VAL A 634 8.09 87.51 -113.25
N LEU A 635 9.06 86.81 -113.85
CA LEU A 635 9.17 85.34 -113.71
C LEU A 635 9.92 84.82 -112.46
N GLU A 636 10.62 85.66 -111.71
CA GLU A 636 11.64 85.20 -110.75
C GLU A 636 11.10 84.68 -109.40
N LEU A 637 9.86 85.00 -109.03
CA LEU A 637 9.32 84.75 -107.67
C LEU A 637 8.75 83.33 -107.43
N GLN A 638 8.81 82.41 -108.39
CA GLN A 638 7.98 81.20 -108.37
C GLN A 638 8.63 79.92 -107.78
N GLU A 639 9.96 79.83 -107.69
CA GLU A 639 10.61 78.54 -107.34
C GLU A 639 10.68 78.23 -105.83
N VAL A 640 10.89 79.24 -104.99
CA VAL A 640 11.25 79.09 -103.56
C VAL A 640 10.19 78.32 -102.74
N VAL A 641 8.91 78.38 -103.13
CA VAL A 641 7.77 77.84 -102.36
C VAL A 641 7.76 76.30 -102.26
N LYS A 642 8.38 75.58 -103.22
CA LYS A 642 8.23 74.12 -103.30
C LYS A 642 8.94 73.35 -102.18
N ASN A 643 10.16 73.75 -101.81
CA ASN A 643 11.05 72.91 -101.01
C ASN A 643 10.57 72.69 -99.56
N ILE A 644 9.94 73.69 -98.95
CA ILE A 644 9.43 73.65 -97.56
C ILE A 644 8.31 72.59 -97.38
N SER A 645 7.67 72.14 -98.47
CA SER A 645 6.55 71.20 -98.40
C SER A 645 6.95 69.74 -98.12
N ALA A 646 8.19 69.34 -98.43
CA ALA A 646 8.59 67.92 -98.44
C ALA A 646 8.92 67.37 -97.04
N GLU A 647 9.72 68.10 -96.26
CA GLU A 647 10.27 67.64 -94.97
C GLU A 647 9.16 67.34 -93.94
N ARG A 648 8.10 68.14 -93.96
CA ARG A 648 6.92 68.03 -93.09
C ARG A 648 6.18 66.69 -93.23
N ALA A 649 6.28 66.01 -94.37
CA ALA A 649 5.62 64.72 -94.61
C ALA A 649 6.36 63.52 -94.01
N ALA A 650 7.67 63.61 -93.81
CA ALA A 650 8.48 62.49 -93.31
C ALA A 650 8.20 62.20 -91.82
N LEU A 651 8.25 63.23 -90.98
CA LEU A 651 8.11 63.12 -89.51
C LEU A 651 6.76 62.54 -89.07
N SER A 652 5.68 62.81 -89.83
CA SER A 652 4.34 62.30 -89.50
C SER A 652 4.23 60.76 -89.63
N ASN A 653 5.07 60.11 -90.43
CA ASN A 653 5.00 58.68 -90.72
C ASN A 653 5.78 57.79 -89.75
N GLN A 654 6.67 58.35 -88.93
CA GLN A 654 7.35 57.62 -87.85
C GLN A 654 6.45 57.50 -86.62
N LEU A 655 5.83 58.60 -86.19
CA LEU A 655 4.95 58.68 -85.01
C LEU A 655 3.79 57.67 -85.06
N ALA A 656 3.25 57.40 -86.26
CA ALA A 656 2.14 56.46 -86.47
C ALA A 656 2.52 54.96 -86.34
N LYS A 657 3.82 54.62 -86.30
CA LYS A 657 4.30 53.24 -86.13
C LYS A 657 4.49 52.88 -84.65
N GLU A 658 5.14 53.76 -83.89
CA GLU A 658 5.35 53.60 -82.44
C GLU A 658 4.03 53.41 -81.68
N VAL A 659 3.00 54.21 -82.02
CA VAL A 659 1.66 54.13 -81.39
C VAL A 659 0.94 52.81 -81.68
N LYS A 660 1.35 52.04 -82.69
CA LYS A 660 0.82 50.67 -82.93
C LYS A 660 1.60 49.65 -82.12
N ALA A 661 2.94 49.66 -82.19
CA ALA A 661 3.79 48.75 -81.42
C ALA A 661 3.51 48.83 -79.91
N SER A 662 3.32 50.05 -79.38
CA SER A 662 2.93 50.30 -77.98
C SER A 662 1.63 49.58 -77.57
N LYS A 663 0.61 49.54 -78.45
CA LYS A 663 -0.69 48.94 -78.14
C LYS A 663 -0.69 47.41 -78.15
N ASP A 664 0.09 46.80 -79.03
CA ASP A 664 0.18 45.34 -79.08
C ASP A 664 1.08 44.80 -77.96
N LEU A 665 2.16 45.53 -77.58
CA LEU A 665 2.88 45.26 -76.34
C LEU A 665 1.97 45.34 -75.10
N GLN A 666 1.07 46.34 -75.04
CA GLN A 666 0.16 46.53 -73.90
C GLN A 666 -0.87 45.38 -73.75
N LYS A 667 -1.27 44.72 -74.85
CA LYS A 667 -2.10 43.49 -74.79
C LYS A 667 -1.31 42.30 -74.25
N ASN A 668 -0.13 42.05 -74.81
CA ASN A 668 0.73 40.94 -74.42
C ASN A 668 1.11 41.01 -72.93
N LEU A 669 1.30 42.23 -72.40
CA LEU A 669 1.55 42.47 -70.97
C LEU A 669 0.33 42.08 -70.11
N CYS A 670 -0.89 42.41 -70.55
CA CYS A 670 -2.13 42.03 -69.86
C CYS A 670 -2.43 40.52 -69.92
N GLU A 671 -2.09 39.85 -71.02
CA GLU A 671 -2.22 38.40 -71.15
C GLU A 671 -1.17 37.65 -70.30
N ALA A 672 0.07 38.15 -70.27
CA ALA A 672 1.12 37.65 -69.36
C ALA A 672 0.76 37.88 -67.88
N GLN A 673 0.14 39.00 -67.52
CA GLN A 673 -0.36 39.24 -66.17
C GLN A 673 -1.39 38.19 -65.75
N LYS A 674 -2.38 37.86 -66.60
CA LYS A 674 -3.39 36.83 -66.29
C LYS A 674 -2.79 35.43 -66.15
N GLN A 675 -1.75 35.10 -66.93
CA GLN A 675 -1.03 33.84 -66.78
C GLN A 675 -0.19 33.81 -65.48
N ALA A 676 0.40 34.94 -65.08
CA ALA A 676 1.10 35.07 -63.80
C ALA A 676 0.14 35.02 -62.59
N GLU A 677 -1.07 35.60 -62.71
CA GLU A 677 -2.14 35.50 -61.73
C GLU A 677 -2.61 34.05 -61.56
N PHE A 678 -2.89 33.33 -62.65
CA PHE A 678 -3.28 31.93 -62.61
C PHE A 678 -2.17 31.01 -62.04
N ALA A 679 -0.92 31.18 -62.47
CA ALA A 679 0.21 30.42 -61.94
C ALA A 679 0.46 30.70 -60.45
N ARG A 680 0.25 31.95 -60.02
CA ARG A 680 0.24 32.32 -58.60
C ARG A 680 -0.94 31.66 -57.87
N GLU A 681 -2.11 31.52 -58.50
CA GLU A 681 -3.26 30.82 -57.92
C GLU A 681 -3.03 29.32 -57.73
N GLU A 682 -2.38 28.62 -58.66
CA GLU A 682 -1.98 27.22 -58.47
C GLU A 682 -0.95 27.09 -57.33
N LEU A 683 0.00 28.02 -57.25
CA LEU A 683 0.92 28.14 -56.11
C LEU A 683 0.21 28.52 -54.80
N THR A 684 -0.96 29.17 -54.83
CA THR A 684 -1.79 29.39 -53.63
C THR A 684 -2.21 28.05 -53.02
N LEU A 685 -2.67 27.12 -53.86
CA LEU A 685 -3.33 25.89 -53.44
C LEU A 685 -2.30 24.84 -53.02
N ALA A 686 -1.25 24.66 -53.83
CA ALA A 686 -0.09 23.85 -53.46
C ALA A 686 0.56 24.36 -52.16
N GLY A 687 0.65 25.68 -52.00
CA GLY A 687 1.13 26.32 -50.78
C GLY A 687 0.28 25.99 -49.54
N LYS A 688 -1.05 25.93 -49.67
CA LYS A 688 -1.97 25.58 -48.56
C LYS A 688 -1.92 24.08 -48.23
N GLN A 689 -1.96 23.21 -49.24
CA GLN A 689 -1.91 21.76 -49.06
C GLN A 689 -0.60 21.30 -48.39
N LEU A 690 0.54 21.88 -48.78
CA LEU A 690 1.84 21.62 -48.14
C LEU A 690 1.93 22.12 -46.68
N LYS A 691 1.11 23.07 -46.22
CA LYS A 691 1.01 23.36 -44.77
C LYS A 691 0.19 22.30 -44.05
N MET A 692 -0.96 21.90 -44.58
CA MET A 692 -1.80 20.85 -43.97
C MET A 692 -1.00 19.55 -43.76
N GLU A 693 -0.22 19.12 -44.75
CA GLU A 693 0.66 17.94 -44.61
C GLU A 693 1.76 18.15 -43.55
N ARG A 694 2.38 19.34 -43.49
CA ARG A 694 3.36 19.67 -42.44
C ARG A 694 2.75 19.67 -41.05
N GLU A 695 1.53 20.16 -40.90
CA GLU A 695 0.82 20.19 -39.61
C GLU A 695 0.41 18.79 -39.16
N VAL A 696 -0.07 17.93 -40.07
CA VAL A 696 -0.35 16.52 -39.78
C VAL A 696 0.93 15.82 -39.33
N HIS A 697 2.02 15.94 -40.09
CA HIS A 697 3.31 15.37 -39.68
C HIS A 697 3.87 15.98 -38.39
N GLN A 698 3.61 17.26 -38.11
CA GLN A 698 4.01 17.89 -36.85
C GLN A 698 3.21 17.34 -35.66
N LYS A 699 1.91 17.06 -35.85
CA LYS A 699 1.03 16.40 -34.87
C LYS A 699 1.44 14.94 -34.64
N GLU A 700 1.64 14.16 -35.70
CA GLU A 700 2.18 12.79 -35.65
C GLU A 700 3.55 12.75 -34.94
N LEU A 701 4.44 13.72 -35.21
CA LEU A 701 5.73 13.82 -34.53
C LEU A 701 5.60 14.23 -33.06
N THR A 702 4.60 15.02 -32.65
CA THR A 702 4.34 15.26 -31.22
C THR A 702 3.76 14.03 -30.53
N ASP A 703 2.90 13.27 -31.20
CA ASP A 703 2.26 12.08 -30.64
C ASP A 703 3.24 10.90 -30.53
N LEU A 704 4.10 10.69 -31.53
CA LEU A 704 5.21 9.75 -31.43
C LEU A 704 6.21 10.15 -30.34
N ARG A 705 6.44 11.46 -30.11
CA ARG A 705 7.28 11.95 -29.00
C ARG A 705 6.61 11.75 -27.64
N SER A 706 5.31 12.00 -27.51
CA SER A 706 4.57 11.81 -26.25
C SER A 706 4.43 10.32 -25.91
N ALA A 707 4.12 9.48 -26.90
CA ALA A 707 4.11 8.02 -26.80
C ALA A 707 5.48 7.48 -26.37
N ALA A 708 6.57 7.89 -27.04
CA ALA A 708 7.93 7.48 -26.68
C ALA A 708 8.35 7.95 -25.27
N GLN A 709 7.97 9.17 -24.86
CA GLN A 709 8.19 9.64 -23.49
C GLN A 709 7.36 8.84 -22.46
N SER A 710 6.11 8.48 -22.79
CA SER A 710 5.27 7.64 -21.93
C SER A 710 5.83 6.22 -21.78
N ALA A 711 6.34 5.62 -22.87
CA ALA A 711 6.97 4.31 -22.88
C ALA A 711 8.29 4.31 -22.10
N LYS A 712 9.13 5.33 -22.29
CA LYS A 712 10.34 5.55 -21.50
C LYS A 712 10.01 5.71 -20.01
N GLY A 713 9.00 6.50 -19.67
CA GLY A 713 8.54 6.67 -18.29
C GLY A 713 7.92 5.41 -17.67
N LYS A 714 7.25 4.55 -18.46
CA LYS A 714 6.80 3.22 -18.04
C LYS A 714 8.00 2.31 -17.75
N HIS A 715 8.96 2.21 -18.68
CA HIS A 715 10.15 1.38 -18.51
C HIS A 715 11.03 1.86 -17.34
N GLU A 716 11.22 3.17 -17.17
CA GLU A 716 11.93 3.74 -16.02
C GLU A 716 11.24 3.41 -14.69
N ARG A 717 9.90 3.44 -14.65
CA ARG A 717 9.14 3.01 -13.46
C ARG A 717 9.32 1.51 -13.19
N SER A 718 9.12 0.64 -14.19
CA SER A 718 9.30 -0.81 -14.00
C SER A 718 10.73 -1.23 -13.65
N LEU A 719 11.75 -0.55 -14.20
CA LEU A 719 13.14 -0.74 -13.78
C LEU A 719 13.36 -0.31 -12.32
N GLN A 720 12.76 0.81 -11.90
CA GLN A 720 12.87 1.28 -10.53
C GLN A 720 12.05 0.42 -9.54
N GLU A 721 10.91 -0.11 -9.96
CA GLU A 721 10.09 -1.06 -9.19
C GLU A 721 10.85 -2.38 -8.99
N MET A 722 11.46 -2.92 -10.04
CA MET A 722 12.36 -4.08 -9.94
C MET A 722 13.58 -3.80 -9.04
N LEU A 723 14.22 -2.62 -9.17
CA LEU A 723 15.33 -2.24 -8.29
C LEU A 723 14.88 -2.00 -6.84
N ALA A 724 13.65 -1.55 -6.61
CA ALA A 724 13.06 -1.49 -5.28
C ALA A 724 12.91 -2.90 -4.72
N HIS A 725 12.27 -3.83 -5.47
CA HIS A 725 12.15 -5.24 -5.09
C HIS A 725 13.51 -5.91 -4.78
N PHE A 726 14.58 -5.63 -5.54
CA PHE A 726 15.90 -6.17 -5.21
C PHE A 726 16.62 -5.51 -4.02
N ARG A 727 16.38 -4.22 -3.71
CA ARG A 727 16.85 -3.61 -2.44
C ARG A 727 16.14 -4.24 -1.24
N GLN A 728 14.85 -4.44 -1.43
CA GLN A 728 13.87 -4.88 -0.49
C GLN A 728 14.07 -6.35 -0.09
N GLU A 729 14.14 -7.29 -1.04
CA GLU A 729 14.54 -8.69 -0.81
C GLU A 729 15.89 -8.77 -0.09
N ARG A 730 16.85 -7.91 -0.46
CA ARG A 730 18.16 -7.86 0.19
C ARG A 730 18.09 -7.39 1.64
N GLU A 731 17.39 -6.30 1.92
CA GLU A 731 17.24 -5.81 3.29
C GLU A 731 16.35 -6.74 4.13
N GLU A 732 15.42 -7.49 3.54
CA GLU A 732 14.71 -8.57 4.20
C GLU A 732 15.64 -9.71 4.56
N LEU A 733 16.52 -10.15 3.66
CA LEU A 733 17.56 -11.15 3.97
C LEU A 733 18.55 -10.63 5.03
N GLU A 734 18.94 -9.36 4.97
CA GLU A 734 19.78 -8.71 5.97
C GLU A 734 19.05 -8.60 7.33
N ASN A 735 17.73 -8.41 7.36
CA ASN A 735 16.89 -8.48 8.56
C ASN A 735 16.78 -9.91 9.11
N HIS A 736 16.55 -10.94 8.28
CA HIS A 736 16.56 -12.35 8.70
C HIS A 736 17.93 -12.74 9.28
N ILE A 737 19.02 -12.25 8.70
CA ILE A 737 20.38 -12.42 9.24
C ILE A 737 20.53 -11.70 10.59
N CYS A 738 19.84 -10.59 10.84
CA CYS A 738 19.85 -9.88 12.12
C CYS A 738 18.97 -10.55 13.18
N THR A 739 17.79 -11.07 12.84
CA THR A 739 16.96 -11.85 13.79
C THR A 739 17.66 -13.15 14.18
N LEU A 740 18.21 -13.90 13.21
CA LEU A 740 19.00 -15.10 13.51
C LEU A 740 20.25 -14.81 14.37
N LYS A 741 20.83 -13.60 14.29
CA LYS A 741 21.90 -13.15 15.20
C LYS A 741 21.38 -12.82 16.60
N ALA A 742 20.20 -12.22 16.72
CA ALA A 742 19.54 -11.94 18.00
C ALA A 742 19.13 -13.24 18.70
N GLU A 743 18.41 -14.12 18.00
CA GLU A 743 17.98 -15.45 18.45
C GLU A 743 19.20 -16.32 18.85
N LEU A 744 20.34 -16.18 18.18
CA LEU A 744 21.61 -16.81 18.57
C LEU A 744 22.24 -16.19 19.84
N VAL A 745 22.06 -14.89 20.09
CA VAL A 745 22.50 -14.22 21.32
C VAL A 745 21.58 -14.57 22.50
N GLU A 746 20.28 -14.64 22.27
CA GLU A 746 19.27 -15.09 23.23
C GLU A 746 19.44 -16.57 23.57
N SER A 747 19.64 -17.44 22.58
CA SER A 747 20.03 -18.84 22.83
C SER A 747 21.30 -18.95 23.67
N LYS A 748 22.30 -18.07 23.45
CA LYS A 748 23.51 -17.98 24.28
C LYS A 748 23.27 -17.37 25.66
N SER A 749 22.20 -16.59 25.88
CA SER A 749 21.82 -16.08 27.20
C SER A 749 21.02 -17.14 27.98
N LEU A 750 20.12 -17.86 27.33
CA LEU A 750 19.39 -19.01 27.88
C LEU A 750 20.33 -20.15 28.28
N VAL A 751 21.31 -20.49 27.44
CA VAL A 751 22.37 -21.45 27.81
C VAL A 751 23.23 -20.95 28.97
N LYS A 752 23.32 -19.64 29.22
CA LYS A 752 23.97 -19.09 30.43
C LYS A 752 23.06 -19.14 31.65
N SER A 753 21.77 -18.80 31.54
CA SER A 753 20.83 -18.82 32.66
C SER A 753 20.55 -20.25 33.13
N GLU A 754 20.42 -21.22 32.22
CA GLU A 754 20.28 -22.64 32.58
C GLU A 754 21.59 -23.21 33.13
N ARG A 755 22.77 -22.80 32.64
CA ARG A 755 24.04 -23.13 33.34
C ARG A 755 24.07 -22.55 34.75
N GLN A 756 23.63 -21.31 34.97
CA GLN A 756 23.51 -20.70 36.31
C GLN A 756 22.40 -21.34 37.17
N ARG A 757 21.38 -21.97 36.57
CA ARG A 757 20.35 -22.75 37.27
C ARG A 757 20.92 -24.10 37.70
N ILE A 758 21.59 -24.81 36.79
CA ILE A 758 22.31 -26.06 37.08
C ILE A 758 23.38 -25.82 38.16
N GLU A 759 24.13 -24.73 38.11
CA GLU A 759 25.14 -24.43 39.14
C GLU A 759 24.51 -24.09 40.50
N ARG A 760 23.34 -23.45 40.53
CA ARG A 760 22.56 -23.27 41.78
C ARG A 760 22.06 -24.61 42.32
N MET A 761 21.50 -25.45 41.45
CA MET A 761 21.05 -26.80 41.83
C MET A 761 22.21 -27.68 42.30
N LYS A 762 23.42 -27.56 41.73
CA LYS A 762 24.63 -28.21 42.29
C LYS A 762 24.91 -27.70 43.69
N VAL A 763 25.01 -26.38 43.90
CA VAL A 763 25.27 -25.79 45.23
C VAL A 763 24.16 -26.16 46.23
N GLU A 764 22.93 -26.38 45.78
CA GLU A 764 21.84 -26.92 46.60
C GLU A 764 22.02 -28.43 46.90
N CYS A 765 22.46 -29.24 45.93
CA CYS A 765 22.85 -30.63 46.17
C CYS A 765 24.09 -30.78 47.07
N ASP A 766 25.08 -29.90 46.92
CA ASP A 766 26.30 -29.87 47.73
C ASP A 766 25.95 -29.50 49.18
N LYS A 767 25.09 -28.49 49.38
CA LYS A 767 24.52 -28.17 50.71
C LYS A 767 23.70 -29.32 51.30
N LEU A 768 22.85 -29.97 50.52
CA LEU A 768 22.10 -31.13 50.99
C LEU A 768 23.03 -32.30 51.33
N ALA A 769 24.17 -32.45 50.65
CA ALA A 769 25.21 -33.42 51.00
C ALA A 769 25.96 -33.03 52.29
N GLU A 770 26.24 -31.74 52.50
CA GLU A 770 26.80 -31.21 53.76
C GLU A 770 25.82 -31.34 54.94
N GLU A 771 24.53 -31.05 54.75
CA GLU A 771 23.47 -31.24 55.74
C GLU A 771 23.30 -32.74 56.08
N VAL A 772 23.37 -33.62 55.07
CA VAL A 772 23.37 -35.08 55.28
C VAL A 772 24.66 -35.55 55.95
N SER A 773 25.83 -34.98 55.67
CA SER A 773 27.08 -35.36 56.37
C SER A 773 27.05 -34.88 57.83
N GLN A 774 26.63 -33.63 58.08
CA GLN A 774 26.41 -33.09 59.43
C GLN A 774 25.40 -33.92 60.21
N SER A 775 24.26 -34.27 59.62
CA SER A 775 23.27 -35.14 60.28
C SER A 775 23.81 -36.56 60.51
N ASN A 776 24.69 -37.10 59.65
CA ASN A 776 25.37 -38.37 59.90
C ASN A 776 26.43 -38.26 61.02
N GLU A 777 27.12 -37.13 61.16
CA GLU A 777 28.05 -36.85 62.26
C GLU A 777 27.31 -36.63 63.59
N GLU A 778 26.18 -35.93 63.59
CA GLU A 778 25.25 -35.83 64.72
C GLU A 778 24.70 -37.21 65.11
N ASN A 779 24.25 -38.02 64.15
CA ASN A 779 23.86 -39.40 64.40
C ASN A 779 25.03 -40.26 64.90
N GLY A 780 26.26 -40.00 64.46
CA GLY A 780 27.48 -40.65 64.92
C GLY A 780 27.81 -40.31 66.38
N THR A 781 27.76 -39.03 66.75
CA THR A 781 27.95 -38.58 68.13
C THR A 781 26.82 -39.02 69.04
N LEU A 782 25.56 -38.99 68.59
CA LEU A 782 24.42 -39.57 69.32
C LEU A 782 24.56 -41.08 69.54
N ARG A 783 25.06 -41.83 68.54
CA ARG A 783 25.39 -43.26 68.70
C ARG A 783 26.54 -43.48 69.67
N SER A 784 27.58 -42.64 69.63
CA SER A 784 28.68 -42.71 70.60
C SER A 784 28.21 -42.38 72.02
N ASN A 785 27.35 -41.37 72.19
CA ASN A 785 26.76 -41.00 73.48
C ASN A 785 25.81 -42.10 73.99
N TYR A 786 25.06 -42.75 73.10
CA TYR A 786 24.24 -43.92 73.44
C TYR A 786 25.11 -45.12 73.85
N GLN A 787 26.23 -45.38 73.15
CA GLN A 787 27.18 -46.43 73.53
C GLN A 787 27.84 -46.14 74.88
N LEU A 788 28.23 -44.89 75.16
CA LEU A 788 28.74 -44.47 76.47
C LEU A 788 27.68 -44.64 77.56
N ALA A 789 26.44 -44.20 77.32
CA ALA A 789 25.34 -44.38 78.28
C ALA A 789 24.98 -45.86 78.52
N MET A 790 25.06 -46.71 77.48
CA MET A 790 24.93 -48.16 77.63
C MET A 790 26.07 -48.76 78.45
N GLN A 791 27.31 -48.32 78.23
CA GLN A 791 28.46 -48.77 79.01
C GLN A 791 28.40 -48.29 80.48
N ASP A 792 27.97 -47.05 80.73
CA ASP A 792 27.66 -46.55 82.08
C ASP A 792 26.57 -47.40 82.75
N VAL A 793 25.52 -47.79 82.02
CA VAL A 793 24.47 -48.69 82.53
C VAL A 793 25.01 -50.09 82.82
N GLU A 794 25.86 -50.66 81.96
CA GLU A 794 26.52 -51.94 82.22
C GLU A 794 27.46 -51.88 83.45
N ASP A 795 28.21 -50.79 83.61
CA ASP A 795 29.10 -50.61 84.75
C ASP A 795 28.31 -50.35 86.05
N LYS A 796 27.16 -49.67 85.97
CA LYS A 796 26.19 -49.60 87.08
C LYS A 796 25.54 -50.94 87.37
N GLU A 797 25.29 -51.79 86.37
CA GLU A 797 24.80 -53.15 86.58
C GLU A 797 25.87 -54.03 87.26
N LYS A 798 27.15 -53.83 86.95
CA LYS A 798 28.30 -54.48 87.63
C LYS A 798 28.42 -54.00 89.08
N GLU A 799 28.26 -52.70 89.34
CA GLU A 799 28.16 -52.14 90.69
C GLU A 799 26.99 -52.75 91.47
N ILE A 800 25.78 -52.78 90.89
CA ILE A 800 24.58 -53.38 91.51
C ILE A 800 24.81 -54.87 91.81
N LYS A 801 25.37 -55.66 90.88
CA LYS A 801 25.72 -57.07 91.11
C LYS A 801 26.71 -57.24 92.27
N SER A 802 27.65 -56.31 92.45
CA SER A 802 28.57 -56.32 93.60
C SER A 802 27.88 -55.95 94.93
N ILE A 803 26.92 -55.03 94.88
CA ILE A 803 26.10 -54.63 96.04
C ILE A 803 25.15 -55.77 96.43
N GLU A 804 24.49 -56.43 95.47
CA GLU A 804 23.67 -57.63 95.71
C GLU A 804 24.49 -58.77 96.31
N LEU A 805 25.70 -59.03 95.80
CA LEU A 805 26.56 -60.09 96.33
C LEU A 805 26.97 -59.79 97.79
N ASN A 806 27.21 -58.52 98.12
CA ASN A 806 27.46 -58.11 99.51
C ASN A 806 26.19 -58.12 100.37
N ALA A 807 25.02 -57.78 99.82
CA ALA A 807 23.73 -57.90 100.49
C ALA A 807 23.45 -59.37 100.85
N ARG A 808 23.67 -60.31 99.92
CA ARG A 808 23.54 -61.75 100.17
C ARG A 808 24.48 -62.23 101.29
N LYS A 809 25.73 -61.74 101.36
CA LYS A 809 26.61 -62.02 102.53
C LYS A 809 26.05 -61.46 103.83
N PHE A 810 25.42 -60.28 103.81
CA PHE A 810 24.75 -59.74 105.00
C PHE A 810 23.47 -60.52 105.34
N GLU A 811 22.76 -61.06 104.35
CA GLU A 811 21.62 -61.97 104.54
C GLU A 811 22.06 -63.33 105.10
N GLU A 812 23.16 -63.91 104.63
CA GLU A 812 23.81 -65.11 105.19
C GLU A 812 24.23 -64.87 106.65
N VAL A 813 24.90 -63.74 106.94
CA VAL A 813 25.25 -63.36 108.33
C VAL A 813 23.99 -63.16 109.18
N ASN A 814 22.97 -62.45 108.68
CA ASN A 814 21.70 -62.29 109.39
C ASN A 814 20.98 -63.62 109.61
N GLN A 815 21.02 -64.56 108.65
CA GLN A 815 20.49 -65.91 108.81
C GLN A 815 21.20 -66.64 109.94
N THR A 816 22.54 -66.70 109.96
CA THR A 816 23.29 -67.31 111.07
C THR A 816 23.05 -66.62 112.42
N LEU A 817 22.78 -65.31 112.43
CA LEU A 817 22.37 -64.58 113.64
C LEU A 817 20.93 -64.91 114.07
N THR A 818 19.99 -65.08 113.14
CA THR A 818 18.63 -65.54 113.46
C THR A 818 18.58 -67.01 113.86
N GLU A 819 19.43 -67.87 113.29
CA GLU A 819 19.61 -69.26 113.74
C GLU A 819 20.24 -69.29 115.14
N ARG A 820 21.22 -68.42 115.43
CA ARG A 820 21.78 -68.33 116.79
C ARG A 820 20.77 -67.76 117.78
N LEU A 821 20.00 -66.73 117.42
CA LEU A 821 18.89 -66.23 118.23
C LEU A 821 17.87 -67.34 118.47
N HIS A 822 17.43 -68.06 117.44
CA HIS A 822 16.47 -69.15 117.59
C HIS A 822 17.03 -70.30 118.44
N SER A 823 18.32 -70.62 118.33
CA SER A 823 18.95 -71.59 119.25
C SER A 823 18.98 -71.09 120.69
N LEU A 824 19.17 -69.78 120.92
CA LEU A 824 19.08 -69.15 122.25
C LEU A 824 17.63 -69.03 122.75
N GLU A 825 16.65 -68.93 121.86
CA GLU A 825 15.21 -69.01 122.16
C GLU A 825 14.83 -70.44 122.54
N MET A 826 15.31 -71.46 121.82
CA MET A 826 15.11 -72.87 122.18
C MET A 826 15.87 -73.26 123.47
N GLU A 827 17.07 -72.71 123.70
CA GLU A 827 17.77 -72.80 125.00
C GLU A 827 16.91 -72.14 126.10
N GLN A 828 16.29 -70.98 125.83
CA GLN A 828 15.38 -70.32 126.78
C GLN A 828 14.06 -71.08 126.98
N GLU A 829 13.43 -71.64 125.95
CA GLU A 829 12.19 -72.42 126.06
C GLU A 829 12.43 -73.75 126.76
N THR A 830 13.58 -74.40 126.56
CA THR A 830 13.95 -75.61 127.32
C THR A 830 14.29 -75.29 128.76
N ILE A 831 14.95 -74.16 129.05
CA ILE A 831 15.13 -73.65 130.42
C ILE A 831 13.77 -73.29 131.05
N LEU A 832 12.87 -72.62 130.33
CA LEU A 832 11.54 -72.25 130.81
C LEU A 832 10.65 -73.46 131.00
N SER A 833 10.74 -74.50 130.16
CA SER A 833 10.01 -75.75 130.31
C SER A 833 10.58 -76.62 131.43
N ALA A 834 11.89 -76.59 131.68
CA ALA A 834 12.50 -77.17 132.87
C ALA A 834 12.05 -76.43 134.14
N ILE A 835 12.05 -75.09 134.11
CA ILE A 835 11.51 -74.24 135.18
C ILE A 835 10.00 -74.42 135.33
N GLU A 836 9.24 -74.73 134.27
CA GLU A 836 7.80 -75.00 134.34
C GLU A 836 7.52 -76.41 134.85
N ALA A 837 8.36 -77.40 134.55
CA ALA A 837 8.30 -78.72 135.18
C ALA A 837 8.66 -78.65 136.66
N GLU A 838 9.75 -77.94 137.01
CA GLU A 838 10.10 -77.63 138.39
C GLU A 838 8.97 -76.86 139.07
N LEU A 839 8.44 -75.77 138.49
CA LEU A 839 7.29 -75.02 139.01
C LEU A 839 6.01 -75.86 139.10
N ASN A 840 5.78 -76.86 138.26
CA ASN A 840 4.63 -77.75 138.43
C ASN A 840 4.84 -78.71 139.61
N THR A 841 6.04 -79.26 139.81
CA THR A 841 6.35 -80.02 141.04
C THR A 841 6.34 -79.13 142.28
N VAL A 842 6.82 -77.90 142.16
CA VAL A 842 6.90 -76.91 143.24
C VAL A 842 5.52 -76.31 143.53
N CYS A 843 4.60 -76.17 142.59
CA CYS A 843 3.20 -75.80 142.85
C CYS A 843 2.40 -76.97 143.47
N GLN A 844 2.78 -78.22 143.22
CA GLN A 844 2.27 -79.37 143.98
C GLN A 844 2.84 -79.46 145.40
N LEU A 845 4.04 -78.89 145.66
CA LEU A 845 4.70 -78.84 146.97
C LEU A 845 4.42 -77.54 147.76
N LEU A 846 4.11 -76.44 147.07
CA LEU A 846 3.82 -75.10 147.58
C LEU A 846 2.35 -74.74 147.39
N SER A 847 1.46 -75.64 147.76
CA SER A 847 0.13 -75.24 148.28
C SER A 847 0.25 -74.55 149.66
N LYS A 848 1.30 -73.70 149.82
CA LYS A 848 1.83 -72.93 150.97
C LYS A 848 2.83 -71.80 150.50
N ASP A 849 2.34 -70.71 149.85
CA ASP A 849 2.91 -69.30 149.73
C ASP A 849 4.16 -68.97 148.81
N SER A 850 4.49 -67.74 148.28
CA SER A 850 3.79 -66.42 148.03
C SER A 850 4.56 -65.30 147.19
N LEU A 851 3.83 -64.47 146.38
CA LEU A 851 3.93 -63.00 145.94
C LEU A 851 5.15 -62.21 145.24
N ASP A 852 5.00 -61.72 143.94
CA ASP A 852 4.98 -60.29 143.29
C ASP A 852 6.13 -59.27 142.65
N LYS A 853 6.01 -58.66 141.35
CA LYS A 853 6.17 -57.18 140.73
C LYS A 853 7.18 -56.51 139.57
N PHE A 854 6.74 -55.62 138.55
CA PHE A 854 7.30 -54.33 137.75
C PHE A 854 8.16 -54.26 136.33
N LYS A 855 8.50 -53.20 135.40
CA LYS A 855 8.21 -51.76 134.78
C LYS A 855 9.10 -51.18 133.49
N ALA A 856 8.84 -50.06 132.65
CA ALA A 856 9.65 -49.46 131.40
C ALA A 856 9.41 -47.95 130.70
N ILE A 857 10.16 -47.37 129.62
CA ILE A 857 10.08 -45.94 128.89
C ILE A 857 10.82 -45.55 127.43
N SER A 858 10.68 -44.33 126.72
CA SER A 858 11.32 -43.75 125.36
C SER A 858 10.98 -42.23 124.83
N ASN A 859 11.31 -41.39 123.71
CA ASN A 859 12.33 -41.01 122.57
C ASN A 859 12.07 -39.65 121.63
N THR A 860 12.92 -39.02 120.67
CA THR A 860 12.67 -37.73 119.74
C THR A 860 13.64 -37.23 118.48
N SER A 861 13.44 -36.08 117.66
CA SER A 861 14.20 -35.48 116.38
C SER A 861 13.99 -33.90 115.97
N HIS A 862 14.36 -33.02 114.90
CA HIS A 862 15.06 -32.69 113.51
C HIS A 862 15.34 -31.09 113.23
N LEU A 863 15.70 -30.24 112.14
CA LEU A 863 16.07 -30.01 110.62
C LEU A 863 16.78 -28.55 110.30
N ARG A 864 17.10 -27.70 109.20
CA ARG A 864 17.04 -27.38 107.66
C ARG A 864 18.07 -26.23 107.09
N ASN A 865 18.14 -25.73 105.78
CA ASN A 865 19.09 -24.69 105.11
C ASN A 865 18.61 -23.85 103.79
N ASP A 866 19.34 -22.84 103.12
CA ASP A 866 18.92 -21.88 101.96
C ASP A 866 20.00 -21.15 100.94
N PRO A 867 19.69 -20.29 99.85
CA PRO A 867 20.57 -19.83 98.66
C PRO A 867 20.57 -18.32 98.02
N HIS A 868 21.32 -17.94 96.89
CA HIS A 868 21.35 -16.59 96.11
C HIS A 868 22.03 -16.48 94.64
N TYR A 869 21.86 -15.42 93.73
CA TYR A 869 22.76 -15.08 92.50
C TYR A 869 22.86 -13.69 91.63
N ARG A 870 21.90 -13.14 90.80
CA ARG A 870 21.95 -12.85 89.28
C ARG A 870 22.31 -11.50 88.49
N LEU A 871 22.63 -10.31 89.02
CA LEU A 871 22.44 -9.02 88.26
C LEU A 871 23.38 -8.69 87.05
N ALA A 872 24.65 -9.09 87.08
CA ALA A 872 25.72 -8.52 86.24
C ALA A 872 25.61 -8.76 84.72
N GLU A 873 24.97 -9.86 84.31
CA GLU A 873 24.89 -10.33 82.92
C GLU A 873 24.08 -9.40 81.99
N THR A 874 23.27 -8.51 82.56
CA THR A 874 22.36 -7.62 81.82
C THR A 874 23.06 -6.41 81.21
N LYS A 875 24.14 -5.92 81.84
CA LYS A 875 24.79 -4.65 81.50
C LYS A 875 25.58 -4.72 80.19
N THR A 876 26.28 -5.83 79.94
CA THR A 876 27.13 -6.01 78.75
C THR A 876 26.32 -6.09 77.45
N LYS A 877 25.15 -6.75 77.49
CA LYS A 877 24.28 -6.94 76.31
C LYS A 877 23.71 -5.62 75.77
N LEU A 878 23.57 -4.59 76.61
CA LEU A 878 23.11 -3.26 76.19
C LEU A 878 24.17 -2.41 75.50
N GLN A 879 25.47 -2.61 75.76
CA GLN A 879 26.53 -1.84 75.09
C GLN A 879 26.63 -2.19 73.60
N TRP A 880 26.57 -3.48 73.26
CA TRP A 880 26.67 -3.97 71.89
C TRP A 880 25.56 -3.41 70.97
N LEU A 881 24.31 -3.34 71.46
CA LEU A 881 23.19 -2.77 70.71
C LEU A 881 23.39 -1.28 70.37
N CYS A 882 24.10 -0.52 71.20
CA CYS A 882 24.43 0.88 70.96
C CYS A 882 25.54 1.10 69.92
N GLU A 883 26.21 0.03 69.48
CA GLU A 883 27.27 0.08 68.46
C GLU A 883 26.71 -0.34 67.10
N GLU A 884 25.92 -1.42 67.04
CA GLU A 884 25.11 -1.82 65.87
C GLU A 884 24.26 -0.65 65.32
N VAL A 885 23.59 0.12 66.20
CA VAL A 885 22.78 1.28 65.78
C VAL A 885 23.61 2.37 65.09
N LYS A 886 24.86 2.62 65.52
CA LYS A 886 25.73 3.64 64.89
C LYS A 886 26.16 3.21 63.49
N GLU A 887 26.46 1.94 63.29
CA GLU A 887 26.84 1.45 61.96
C GLU A 887 25.64 1.52 60.99
N ARG A 888 24.42 1.20 61.46
CA ARG A 888 23.18 1.43 60.70
C ARG A 888 22.98 2.90 60.33
N GLU A 889 23.28 3.84 61.22
CA GLU A 889 23.23 5.28 60.88
C GLU A 889 24.24 5.66 59.79
N GLU A 890 25.47 5.16 59.83
CA GLU A 890 26.47 5.45 58.80
C GLU A 890 26.15 4.84 57.45
N GLN A 891 25.59 3.63 57.43
CA GLN A 891 25.07 3.00 56.20
C GLN A 891 23.93 3.84 55.61
N ASN A 892 22.99 4.31 56.45
CA ASN A 892 21.93 5.24 56.02
C ASN A 892 22.46 6.58 55.51
N ARG A 893 23.49 7.16 56.14
CA ARG A 893 24.17 8.39 55.65
C ARG A 893 24.77 8.18 54.25
N LYS A 894 25.44 7.04 54.02
CA LYS A 894 26.01 6.67 52.70
C LYS A 894 24.92 6.56 51.62
N ILE A 895 23.80 5.90 51.92
CA ILE A 895 22.63 5.80 51.01
C ILE A 895 22.03 7.19 50.75
N HIS A 896 21.90 8.04 51.78
CA HIS A 896 21.35 9.37 51.62
C HIS A 896 22.21 10.27 50.71
N CYS A 897 23.54 10.19 50.80
CA CYS A 897 24.44 10.89 49.88
C CYS A 897 24.30 10.41 48.43
N GLN A 898 24.12 9.09 48.20
CA GLN A 898 23.86 8.54 46.86
C GLN A 898 22.51 9.03 46.31
N LEU A 899 21.47 9.08 47.15
CA LEU A 899 20.17 9.64 46.76
C LEU A 899 20.28 11.13 46.41
N GLN A 900 20.95 11.94 47.22
CA GLN A 900 21.21 13.35 46.91
C GLN A 900 21.98 13.53 45.60
N HIS A 901 22.97 12.69 45.32
CA HIS A 901 23.69 12.72 44.04
C HIS A 901 22.78 12.42 42.84
N SER A 902 21.92 11.40 42.94
CA SER A 902 20.94 11.10 41.89
C SER A 902 19.92 12.24 41.69
N GLN A 903 19.49 12.91 42.76
CA GLN A 903 18.63 14.10 42.69
C GLN A 903 19.35 15.29 42.04
N GLY A 904 20.67 15.43 42.23
CA GLY A 904 21.49 16.41 41.54
C GLY A 904 21.52 16.16 40.03
N GLN A 905 21.83 14.93 39.61
CA GLN A 905 21.82 14.52 38.19
C GLN A 905 20.45 14.75 37.54
N LEU A 906 19.35 14.41 38.24
CA LEU A 906 17.99 14.64 37.74
C LEU A 906 17.62 16.13 37.63
N LYS A 907 18.15 16.99 38.51
CA LYS A 907 18.01 18.46 38.38
C LYS A 907 18.78 18.99 37.17
N GLU A 908 20.02 18.54 36.96
CA GLU A 908 20.78 18.93 35.76
C GLU A 908 20.12 18.46 34.47
N GLN A 909 19.62 17.22 34.42
CA GLN A 909 18.90 16.71 33.25
C GLN A 909 17.61 17.50 33.00
N ARG A 910 16.92 17.92 34.07
CA ARG A 910 15.76 18.81 33.95
C ARG A 910 16.15 20.17 33.40
N GLN A 911 17.19 20.81 33.92
CA GLN A 911 17.67 22.11 33.44
C GLN A 911 18.17 22.07 31.98
N LYS A 912 18.81 20.98 31.58
CA LYS A 912 19.18 20.72 30.18
C LYS A 912 17.92 20.59 29.29
N ARG A 913 16.87 19.91 29.77
CA ARG A 913 15.57 19.85 29.06
C ARG A 913 14.80 21.16 29.07
N GLU A 914 14.86 21.94 30.13
CA GLU A 914 14.25 23.27 30.24
C GLU A 914 14.91 24.23 29.24
N SER A 915 16.25 24.27 29.17
CA SER A 915 16.98 25.07 28.18
C SER A 915 16.86 24.56 26.73
N GLU A 916 16.77 23.24 26.50
CA GLU A 916 16.39 22.67 25.20
C GLU A 916 14.99 23.14 24.77
N LEU A 917 14.01 23.15 25.68
CA LEU A 917 12.65 23.62 25.43
C LEU A 917 12.60 25.14 25.21
N GLU A 918 13.37 25.93 25.95
CA GLU A 918 13.51 27.39 25.74
C GLU A 918 14.10 27.69 24.35
N ALA A 919 15.16 26.99 23.94
CA ALA A 919 15.76 27.14 22.61
C ALA A 919 14.78 26.73 21.49
N LEU A 920 14.01 25.67 21.68
CA LEU A 920 12.95 25.27 20.73
C LEU A 920 11.81 26.30 20.69
N CYS A 921 11.39 26.86 21.83
CA CYS A 921 10.42 27.96 21.89
C CYS A 921 10.93 29.21 21.15
N GLN A 922 12.20 29.57 21.31
CA GLN A 922 12.84 30.67 20.59
C GLN A 922 12.83 30.45 19.06
N GLN A 923 13.20 29.25 18.60
CA GLN A 923 13.12 28.88 17.17
C GLN A 923 11.67 28.93 16.65
N VAL A 924 10.68 28.53 17.45
CA VAL A 924 9.25 28.65 17.09
C VAL A 924 8.81 30.12 17.02
N THR A 925 9.31 31.02 17.90
CA THR A 925 9.02 32.45 17.79
C THR A 925 9.69 33.10 16.58
N GLU A 926 10.93 32.73 16.24
CA GLU A 926 11.57 33.19 15.00
C GLU A 926 10.82 32.72 13.75
N GLN A 927 10.35 31.47 13.73
CA GLN A 927 9.57 30.94 12.62
C GLN A 927 8.20 31.63 12.47
N LYS A 928 7.57 32.04 13.59
CA LYS A 928 6.36 32.87 13.57
C LYS A 928 6.64 34.26 12.99
N GLN A 929 7.68 34.95 13.47
CA GLN A 929 8.08 36.26 12.95
C GLN A 929 8.36 36.21 11.44
N LYS A 930 9.15 35.24 10.98
CA LYS A 930 9.44 35.05 9.55
C LYS A 930 8.18 34.71 8.73
N LEU A 931 7.19 34.04 9.32
CA LEU A 931 5.91 33.79 8.66
C LEU A 931 5.06 35.07 8.57
N GLU A 932 4.97 35.83 9.66
CA GLU A 932 4.31 37.13 9.74
C GLU A 932 4.91 38.15 8.76
N GLU A 933 6.24 38.19 8.62
CA GLU A 933 6.98 38.95 7.60
C GLU A 933 6.52 38.56 6.19
N THR A 934 6.53 37.26 5.83
CA THR A 934 6.06 36.85 4.49
C THR A 934 4.57 37.13 4.25
N ASP A 935 3.73 37.11 5.29
CA ASP A 935 2.31 37.50 5.17
C ASP A 935 2.12 39.02 5.06
N GLN A 936 3.05 39.82 5.59
CA GLN A 936 3.12 41.26 5.34
C GLN A 936 3.53 41.54 3.88
N GLU A 937 4.59 40.87 3.39
CA GLU A 937 5.04 40.97 1.98
C GLU A 937 3.93 40.56 0.99
N LYS A 938 3.21 39.47 1.27
CA LYS A 938 2.07 39.02 0.44
C LYS A 938 0.97 40.09 0.35
N LYS A 939 0.61 40.74 1.47
CA LYS A 939 -0.37 41.84 1.46
C LYS A 939 0.12 43.01 0.62
N GLU A 940 1.38 43.42 0.80
CA GLU A 940 1.97 44.49 -0.01
C GLU A 940 2.03 44.17 -1.50
N LEU A 941 2.32 42.92 -1.88
CA LEU A 941 2.34 42.50 -3.28
C LEU A 941 0.93 42.48 -3.88
N LEU A 942 -0.08 42.02 -3.14
CA LEU A 942 -1.48 42.09 -3.56
C LEU A 942 -1.94 43.55 -3.72
N GLU A 943 -1.57 44.43 -2.80
CA GLU A 943 -1.83 45.88 -2.87
C GLU A 943 -1.14 46.53 -4.10
N LYS A 944 0.09 46.13 -4.41
CA LYS A 944 0.84 46.58 -5.60
C LYS A 944 0.25 46.04 -6.92
N ILE A 945 -0.33 44.84 -6.91
CA ILE A 945 -1.11 44.30 -8.05
C ILE A 945 -2.41 45.10 -8.21
N ARG A 946 -3.17 45.29 -7.13
CA ARG A 946 -4.44 46.04 -7.13
C ARG A 946 -4.31 47.44 -7.78
N ARG A 947 -3.21 48.16 -7.48
CA ARG A 947 -2.90 49.46 -8.09
C ARG A 947 -2.54 49.37 -9.57
N ARG A 948 -1.81 48.34 -10.00
CA ARG A 948 -1.51 48.10 -11.42
C ARG A 948 -2.76 47.73 -12.21
N ASP A 949 -3.71 47.03 -11.60
CA ASP A 949 -5.00 46.71 -12.23
C ASP A 949 -5.86 47.99 -12.36
N GLU A 950 -5.84 48.88 -11.37
CA GLU A 950 -6.45 50.23 -11.43
C GLU A 950 -5.80 51.11 -12.52
N GLU A 951 -4.46 51.14 -12.59
CA GLU A 951 -3.70 51.82 -13.65
C GLU A 951 -3.99 51.23 -15.05
N MET A 952 -4.07 49.91 -15.17
CA MET A 952 -4.38 49.22 -16.42
C MET A 952 -5.80 49.52 -16.90
N TRP A 953 -6.77 49.59 -15.98
CA TRP A 953 -8.15 49.97 -16.30
C TRP A 953 -8.22 51.40 -16.85
N LEU A 954 -7.54 52.36 -16.21
CA LEU A 954 -7.45 53.75 -16.69
C LEU A 954 -6.75 53.86 -18.04
N LEU A 955 -5.73 53.03 -18.31
CA LEU A 955 -5.07 52.97 -19.61
C LEU A 955 -5.94 52.33 -20.70
N GLN A 956 -6.74 51.31 -20.37
CA GLN A 956 -7.71 50.72 -21.30
C GLN A 956 -8.81 51.71 -21.67
N ASP A 957 -9.38 52.43 -20.70
CA ASP A 957 -10.36 53.49 -20.92
C ASP A 957 -9.78 54.58 -21.84
N ARG A 958 -8.53 55.00 -21.58
CA ARG A 958 -7.84 55.99 -22.42
C ARG A 958 -7.51 55.49 -23.82
N ILE A 959 -7.31 54.18 -24.01
CA ILE A 959 -7.15 53.57 -25.34
C ILE A 959 -8.49 53.57 -26.09
N MET A 960 -9.61 53.22 -25.44
CA MET A 960 -10.95 53.28 -26.07
C MET A 960 -11.31 54.69 -26.54
N ASP A 961 -10.94 55.73 -25.79
CA ASP A 961 -11.09 57.12 -26.22
C ASP A 961 -10.26 57.42 -27.47
N LEU A 962 -8.98 57.04 -27.49
CA LEU A 962 -8.10 57.28 -28.64
C LEU A 962 -8.50 56.46 -29.87
N GLU A 963 -9.09 55.27 -29.68
CA GLU A 963 -9.72 54.50 -30.76
C GLU A 963 -10.95 55.22 -31.30
N ARG A 964 -11.82 55.76 -30.44
CA ARG A 964 -12.99 56.57 -30.84
C ARG A 964 -12.57 57.80 -31.64
N ASP A 965 -11.58 58.56 -31.16
CA ASP A 965 -11.00 59.71 -31.85
C ASP A 965 -10.41 59.30 -33.21
N SER A 966 -9.71 58.15 -33.27
CA SER A 966 -9.12 57.62 -34.50
C SER A 966 -10.16 57.13 -35.51
N HIS A 967 -11.32 56.65 -35.05
CA HIS A 967 -12.45 56.30 -35.91
C HIS A 967 -13.12 57.55 -36.49
N GLN A 968 -13.41 58.56 -35.66
CA GLN A 968 -13.96 59.84 -36.14
C GLN A 968 -13.03 60.54 -37.15
N GLN A 969 -11.72 60.50 -36.95
CA GLN A 969 -10.76 61.03 -37.93
C GLN A 969 -10.74 60.26 -39.26
N ARG A 970 -11.08 58.96 -39.26
CA ARG A 970 -11.24 58.19 -40.49
C ARG A 970 -12.53 58.55 -41.22
N GLU A 971 -13.65 58.67 -40.51
CA GLU A 971 -14.94 59.10 -41.08
C GLU A 971 -14.81 60.47 -41.78
N VAL A 972 -14.23 61.47 -41.10
CA VAL A 972 -13.98 62.81 -41.69
C VAL A 972 -13.02 62.77 -42.91
N MET A 973 -12.10 61.80 -42.97
CA MET A 973 -11.25 61.60 -44.15
C MET A 973 -11.99 60.87 -45.28
N GLU A 974 -12.87 59.91 -44.98
CA GLU A 974 -13.70 59.21 -45.97
C GLU A 974 -14.75 60.15 -46.58
N GLU A 975 -15.34 61.07 -45.81
CA GLU A 975 -16.17 62.18 -46.29
C GLU A 975 -15.40 63.07 -47.28
N ARG A 976 -14.17 63.48 -46.95
CA ARG A 976 -13.31 64.25 -47.86
C ARG A 976 -13.00 63.47 -49.14
N TYR A 977 -12.73 62.16 -49.04
CA TYR A 977 -12.55 61.32 -50.22
C TYR A 977 -13.85 61.11 -51.02
N ALA A 978 -15.04 61.19 -50.41
CA ALA A 978 -16.31 61.24 -51.13
C ALA A 978 -16.44 62.57 -51.91
N GLN A 979 -16.21 63.71 -51.25
CA GLN A 979 -16.22 65.05 -51.87
C GLN A 979 -15.22 65.14 -53.04
N TYR A 980 -13.99 64.62 -52.88
CA TYR A 980 -13.02 64.57 -53.98
C TYR A 980 -13.47 63.67 -55.15
N ARG A 981 -14.18 62.56 -54.88
CA ARG A 981 -14.76 61.71 -55.93
C ARG A 981 -15.89 62.43 -56.69
N GLU A 982 -16.75 63.17 -55.99
CA GLU A 982 -17.78 64.00 -56.63
C GLU A 982 -17.18 65.12 -57.50
N ILE A 983 -16.15 65.83 -57.00
CA ILE A 983 -15.43 66.85 -57.76
C ILE A 983 -14.80 66.24 -59.02
N VAL A 984 -14.07 65.12 -58.90
CA VAL A 984 -13.48 64.42 -60.05
C VAL A 984 -14.54 63.94 -61.04
N GLY A 985 -15.68 63.42 -60.56
CA GLY A 985 -16.83 63.06 -61.39
C GLY A 985 -17.39 64.26 -62.17
N SER A 986 -17.56 65.41 -61.50
CA SER A 986 -18.03 66.65 -62.15
C SER A 986 -17.06 67.15 -63.23
N LEU A 987 -15.75 67.06 -63.00
CA LEU A 987 -14.71 67.42 -63.97
C LEU A 987 -14.65 66.44 -65.14
N GLN A 988 -14.88 65.14 -64.89
CA GLN A 988 -15.03 64.13 -65.96
C GLN A 988 -16.28 64.42 -66.81
N GLN A 989 -17.41 64.74 -66.17
CA GLN A 989 -18.65 65.12 -66.86
C GLN A 989 -18.43 66.36 -67.76
N GLN A 990 -17.80 67.41 -67.24
CA GLN A 990 -17.44 68.61 -68.02
C GLN A 990 -16.45 68.31 -69.16
N LEU A 991 -15.51 67.38 -68.95
CA LEU A 991 -14.59 66.93 -69.98
C LEU A 991 -15.31 66.12 -71.08
N GLU A 992 -16.35 65.36 -70.75
CA GLU A 992 -17.19 64.68 -71.74
C GLU A 992 -18.16 65.62 -72.46
N ASP A 993 -18.76 66.58 -71.77
CA ASP A 993 -19.59 67.62 -72.39
C ASP A 993 -18.77 68.48 -73.35
N SER A 994 -17.55 68.86 -72.99
CA SER A 994 -16.64 69.59 -73.89
C SER A 994 -16.14 68.73 -75.05
N LYS A 995 -15.87 67.43 -74.85
CA LYS A 995 -15.60 66.49 -75.96
C LYS A 995 -16.80 66.36 -76.90
N ARG A 996 -18.03 66.29 -76.39
CA ARG A 996 -19.26 66.28 -77.20
C ARG A 996 -19.40 67.56 -78.02
N ARG A 997 -19.26 68.74 -77.41
CA ARG A 997 -19.24 70.03 -78.13
C ARG A 997 -18.14 70.10 -79.20
N ILE A 998 -16.93 69.61 -78.92
CA ILE A 998 -15.84 69.56 -79.90
C ILE A 998 -16.14 68.58 -81.04
N GLN A 999 -16.87 67.49 -80.78
CA GLN A 999 -17.30 66.55 -81.80
C GLN A 999 -18.45 67.12 -82.64
N GLU A 1000 -19.41 67.81 -82.02
CA GLU A 1000 -20.46 68.59 -82.70
C GLU A 1000 -19.83 69.65 -83.64
N TYR A 1001 -18.88 70.46 -83.15
CA TYR A 1001 -18.12 71.40 -83.98
C TYR A 1001 -17.33 70.72 -85.12
N ARG A 1002 -16.81 69.50 -84.92
CA ARG A 1002 -16.15 68.73 -85.98
C ARG A 1002 -17.14 68.24 -87.03
N GLU A 1003 -18.33 67.82 -86.63
CA GLU A 1003 -19.38 67.44 -87.56
C GLU A 1003 -19.96 68.64 -88.31
N GLU A 1004 -20.13 69.79 -87.65
CA GLU A 1004 -20.48 71.06 -88.29
C GLU A 1004 -19.39 71.51 -89.27
N ARG A 1005 -18.12 71.40 -88.89
CA ARG A 1005 -17.00 71.65 -89.81
C ARG A 1005 -17.02 70.68 -90.99
N ILE A 1006 -17.28 69.39 -90.80
CA ILE A 1006 -17.39 68.42 -91.90
C ILE A 1006 -18.62 68.71 -92.78
N LYS A 1007 -19.75 69.15 -92.20
CA LYS A 1007 -20.93 69.61 -92.95
C LYS A 1007 -20.58 70.87 -93.78
N ALA A 1008 -19.83 71.81 -93.22
CA ALA A 1008 -19.35 73.02 -93.92
C ALA A 1008 -18.30 72.70 -95.00
N GLU A 1009 -17.36 71.78 -94.75
CA GLU A 1009 -16.37 71.32 -95.73
C GLU A 1009 -17.02 70.49 -96.85
N ALA A 1010 -18.09 69.74 -96.57
CA ALA A 1010 -18.93 69.10 -97.59
C ALA A 1010 -19.74 70.12 -98.41
N HIS A 1011 -20.21 71.20 -97.78
CA HIS A 1011 -20.87 72.32 -98.47
C HIS A 1011 -19.87 73.08 -99.38
N SER A 1012 -18.65 73.29 -98.90
CA SER A 1012 -17.52 73.82 -99.66
C SER A 1012 -17.12 72.91 -100.82
N ALA A 1013 -17.05 71.59 -100.60
CA ALA A 1013 -16.77 70.61 -101.65
C ALA A 1013 -17.86 70.59 -102.75
N ARG A 1014 -19.14 70.75 -102.39
CA ARG A 1014 -20.22 70.98 -103.38
C ARG A 1014 -19.98 72.25 -104.19
N LEU A 1015 -19.68 73.38 -103.55
CA LEU A 1015 -19.38 74.64 -104.23
C LEU A 1015 -18.12 74.54 -105.13
N ALA A 1016 -17.10 73.79 -104.71
CA ALA A 1016 -15.92 73.50 -105.52
C ALA A 1016 -16.25 72.63 -106.74
N SER A 1017 -17.13 71.62 -106.60
CA SER A 1017 -17.60 70.78 -107.71
C SER A 1017 -18.46 71.54 -108.74
N LEU A 1018 -19.18 72.58 -108.30
CA LEU A 1018 -19.91 73.49 -109.19
C LEU A 1018 -18.96 74.48 -109.87
N SER A 1019 -17.98 75.02 -109.14
CA SER A 1019 -16.93 75.90 -109.66
C SER A 1019 -16.10 75.25 -110.78
N SER A 1020 -15.72 73.97 -110.61
CA SER A 1020 -14.99 73.21 -111.64
C SER A 1020 -15.84 72.84 -112.86
N SER A 1021 -17.17 72.97 -112.81
CA SER A 1021 -18.05 72.84 -113.97
C SER A 1021 -18.22 74.14 -114.77
N LEU A 1022 -17.77 75.29 -114.26
CA LEU A 1022 -18.09 76.63 -114.79
C LEU A 1022 -16.88 77.49 -115.14
N ARG A 1023 -15.67 76.91 -115.19
CA ARG A 1023 -14.47 77.53 -115.81
C ARG A 1023 -13.85 76.67 -116.91
N ALA A 1024 -14.69 75.93 -117.63
CA ALA A 1024 -14.33 75.20 -118.85
C ALA A 1024 -14.73 75.94 -120.14
N GLN A 1025 -15.45 77.07 -120.04
CA GLN A 1025 -15.85 77.91 -121.17
C GLN A 1025 -15.71 79.40 -120.84
N ASN A 1026 -15.20 80.14 -121.82
CA ASN A 1026 -15.21 81.60 -122.01
C ASN A 1026 -14.52 82.45 -120.91
N SER A 1027 -13.42 83.18 -121.13
CA SER A 1027 -12.97 84.07 -122.22
C SER A 1027 -13.46 85.53 -122.11
N THR A 1028 -12.67 86.42 -122.72
CA THR A 1028 -12.95 87.83 -123.08
C THR A 1028 -13.14 88.88 -121.96
N LEU A 1029 -12.04 89.63 -121.75
CA LEU A 1029 -11.96 91.11 -121.78
C LEU A 1029 -12.50 91.97 -120.62
N SER A 1030 -11.66 92.95 -120.25
CA SER A 1030 -12.02 94.29 -119.71
C SER A 1030 -12.66 94.35 -118.31
N SER A 1031 -12.67 95.49 -117.59
CA SER A 1031 -11.78 96.67 -117.53
C SER A 1031 -12.27 97.56 -116.36
N SER A 1032 -11.38 98.40 -115.82
CA SER A 1032 -11.67 99.75 -115.26
C SER A 1032 -12.86 100.00 -114.30
N LEU A 1033 -12.50 100.56 -113.14
CA LEU A 1033 -13.10 101.75 -112.48
C LEU A 1033 -14.51 101.66 -111.83
N TYR A 1034 -14.50 101.97 -110.53
CA TYR A 1034 -15.43 102.85 -109.79
C TYR A 1034 -16.90 102.46 -109.52
N SER A 1035 -17.38 103.11 -108.46
CA SER A 1035 -18.76 103.53 -108.21
C SER A 1035 -19.88 102.50 -108.04
N ASP A 1036 -20.16 102.26 -106.76
CA ASP A 1036 -21.33 102.85 -106.08
C ASP A 1036 -22.68 102.11 -106.00
N TYR A 1037 -23.15 102.16 -104.74
CA TYR A 1037 -24.53 102.31 -104.28
C TYR A 1037 -25.56 101.18 -104.43
N SER A 1038 -26.13 100.89 -103.25
CA SER A 1038 -27.40 100.20 -103.02
C SER A 1038 -27.38 98.67 -103.28
N SER A 1039 -28.25 97.87 -102.67
CA SER A 1039 -29.36 98.25 -101.76
C SER A 1039 -29.67 97.18 -100.71
N SER A 1040 -29.95 97.65 -99.49
CA SER A 1040 -31.17 97.33 -98.73
C SER A 1040 -31.35 95.95 -98.04
N LEU A 1041 -31.51 96.03 -96.71
CA LEU A 1041 -32.49 95.28 -95.90
C LEU A 1041 -32.62 93.76 -96.10
N LYS A 1042 -31.99 92.99 -95.21
CA LYS A 1042 -32.66 92.44 -94.00
C LYS A 1042 -31.73 91.56 -93.15
N GLU A 1043 -31.43 92.00 -91.94
CA GLU A 1043 -31.43 91.10 -90.78
C GLU A 1043 -31.78 91.86 -89.50
N ARG A 1044 -32.60 91.25 -88.65
CA ARG A 1044 -33.14 91.75 -87.37
C ARG A 1044 -33.61 90.52 -86.60
N LEU A 1045 -33.47 90.54 -85.27
CA LEU A 1045 -33.71 89.45 -84.28
C LEU A 1045 -32.40 88.72 -83.93
N LYS A 1046 -31.92 88.69 -82.68
CA LYS A 1046 -32.46 89.19 -81.39
C LYS A 1046 -31.38 89.80 -80.49
N HIS A 1047 -31.79 90.73 -79.62
CA HIS A 1047 -31.00 91.19 -78.47
C HIS A 1047 -30.95 90.13 -77.36
N SER A 1048 -29.87 90.14 -76.58
CA SER A 1048 -29.87 89.78 -75.15
C SER A 1048 -28.56 90.31 -74.52
N ASP A 1049 -28.59 91.53 -74.00
CA ASP A 1049 -27.42 92.29 -73.53
C ASP A 1049 -27.76 92.98 -72.19
N PHE A 1050 -26.78 93.08 -71.28
CA PHE A 1050 -26.76 93.96 -70.09
C PHE A 1050 -27.84 93.61 -69.01
N LEU A 1051 -27.72 93.83 -67.69
CA LEU A 1051 -26.75 94.36 -66.70
C LEU A 1051 -27.03 93.62 -65.35
N GLY A 1052 -26.30 93.74 -64.24
CA GLY A 1052 -25.10 94.52 -63.91
C GLY A 1052 -24.86 94.57 -62.38
N ASP A 1053 -23.72 95.15 -62.00
CA ASP A 1053 -23.33 95.83 -60.75
C ASP A 1053 -23.70 95.34 -59.33
N HIS A 1054 -22.63 95.28 -58.52
CA HIS A 1054 -22.49 95.69 -57.11
C HIS A 1054 -23.71 95.79 -56.17
N THR A 1055 -23.62 95.12 -55.02
CA THR A 1055 -23.46 95.85 -53.74
C THR A 1055 -22.60 95.08 -52.73
N GLN A 1056 -22.09 95.78 -51.72
CA GLN A 1056 -21.13 95.29 -50.71
C GLN A 1056 -21.80 95.06 -49.33
N PHE A 1057 -20.98 94.69 -48.33
CA PHE A 1057 -21.14 94.77 -46.87
C PHE A 1057 -21.58 93.51 -46.05
N ILE A 1058 -20.61 93.01 -45.24
CA ILE A 1058 -20.63 92.94 -43.75
C ILE A 1058 -21.79 92.14 -43.06
N THR A 1059 -21.59 91.20 -42.11
CA THR A 1059 -20.38 90.74 -41.36
C THR A 1059 -20.60 89.42 -40.57
N MET A 1060 -19.48 88.78 -40.17
CA MET A 1060 -19.23 88.08 -38.88
C MET A 1060 -20.08 86.87 -38.41
N ASN A 1061 -19.36 85.77 -38.15
CA ASN A 1061 -19.41 84.88 -36.96
C ASN A 1061 -20.71 84.19 -36.49
N GLY A 1062 -20.60 82.88 -36.18
CA GLY A 1062 -21.61 82.24 -35.30
C GLY A 1062 -21.49 80.74 -35.00
N LYS A 1063 -20.36 80.26 -34.48
CA LYS A 1063 -20.13 78.97 -33.79
C LYS A 1063 -21.31 77.98 -33.59
N ALA A 1064 -21.05 76.71 -33.90
CA ALA A 1064 -21.34 75.60 -32.98
C ALA A 1064 -20.13 74.65 -32.95
N SER A 1065 -20.02 73.82 -31.92
CA SER A 1065 -19.05 72.72 -31.78
C SER A 1065 -19.79 71.40 -31.70
#